data_AF-A0A5P5ZG63-F1
#
_entry.id   AF-A0A5P5ZG63-F1
#
_cell.length_a   1.000
_cell.length_b   1.000
_cell.length_c   1.000
_cell.angle_alpha   90.00
_cell.angle_beta   90.00
_cell.angle_gamma   90.00
#
_symmetry.space_group_name_H-M   'P 1'
#
loop_
_entity.id
_entity.type
_entity.pdbx_description
1 polymer ?
#
loop_
_entity_poly.entity_id
_entity_poly.type
_entity_poly.pdbx_seq_one_letter_code
_entity_poly.pdbx_strand_id
1 'polypeptide(L)'
;MVIKGESMKDFRSRFADKVYQRGVKYQKDGKVNGIGWGKDGHFIASVQSSDRFYYYRVTGVYKNGKASELKCNCPWAQAGHNCKHMAAVLLEIKQNEDAKNGNGEKPRSSRIAFVDAVSDDLKAKIADAHLTVNPLQLITGRTFTNSDYNKASTLEKEYTLVNEELTKTNDNRYLYTTEFRSRYGYFMVYINFNLEKITDITAESRINKNINQDVFFIMGLLHFVLYFLKHDPFDQTNDAAKRLLTYFQSRNKPGQAITFRAQIENDQGTVVLYFKIGEDQHLYKVQNLQNMVNSAREGEVVKFGKYFDDVVDPDRMDQDSLTWYQFAQKLVDIQSATRIDDFNELKLKNIPLKGTLADQVDEMISSGLPAYENGTRIRYGTEKLDLPIDIKLNKDGNSAIVNVFPFQTYERIFAGNKSYYSCELNRWTKYTGLTPDALDQVGIFPGQKLQFSSKTLKTFGHRILPHLSKNKNLKITGAKKLDKVLPPRAEFVFQLDYHNEEITCQTLVNYGKQKFVLGETTSDDSIRDFEEEKGAMDLLQTYFDQNNDHYFLSMKKDKKVHQFLNAGITKLKELGRIEVTAAFKQMMNSAQTSLNVHLGIHLRNNTLDLTVTGPSMSAEDISALLDAYQQQKHYFILRNGEIRKLDSPSIEELDKVMTSLNLNLKDFTKGKLTIPAYRAFYLQKLLEQRDNLKFSSDHAFKNLVDDLEKGKIKEAKVPAKLDKVLRPYQKDGFKWLATMTHYNLGGLLADEMGLGKTLQVLTLLVSLKGKGSNLIVAPASVIYNWQNEIEKFTPELSCVVLGGTKKERQEQLQTAENKDVLITSYDSLKRDLEFYQDKNFETEIIDEAQNIKNAKSAAAKAVKIIDAEHKFALTGTPIENNLSELWSIFDYLMPGFLGNYTYFKQTFEQPIVKDHDKNKEEQLSQLIAPFVLRRLKKNVLKD
;
A
#
# COMPACT_ATOMS: atom_id res chain seq x y z
N MET A 1 -59.39 75.20 10.45
CA MET A 1 -60.18 76.02 11.39
C MET A 1 -60.75 75.07 12.42
N VAL A 2 -60.27 75.16 13.68
CA VAL A 2 -61.03 75.02 14.95
C VAL A 2 -62.05 73.86 15.02
N ILE A 3 -62.05 72.85 15.92
CA ILE A 3 -61.44 72.65 17.25
C ILE A 3 -61.86 71.23 17.73
N LYS A 4 -61.08 70.62 18.65
CA LYS A 4 -61.43 69.59 19.69
C LYS A 4 -62.27 68.37 19.25
N GLY A 5 -61.92 67.14 19.58
CA GLY A 5 -61.13 66.64 20.69
C GLY A 5 -61.85 65.42 21.23
N GLU A 6 -61.21 64.27 21.23
CA GLU A 6 -61.65 63.14 22.05
C GLU A 6 -60.45 62.25 22.38
N SER A 7 -60.06 62.35 23.65
CA SER A 7 -59.75 61.24 24.54
C SER A 7 -58.63 60.27 24.14
N MET A 8 -57.52 60.40 24.87
CA MET A 8 -56.65 59.29 25.30
C MET A 8 -57.46 58.00 25.52
N LYS A 9 -57.43 57.09 24.55
CA LYS A 9 -57.74 55.69 24.78
C LYS A 9 -56.56 54.83 24.34
N ASP A 10 -55.92 54.29 25.36
CA ASP A 10 -55.02 53.14 25.34
C ASP A 10 -55.35 52.18 24.20
N PHE A 11 -54.34 51.60 23.55
CA PHE A 11 -54.51 50.68 22.39
C PHE A 11 -55.49 49.52 22.69
N ARG A 12 -55.76 49.26 23.97
CA ARG A 12 -56.83 48.39 24.49
C ARG A 12 -58.17 48.56 23.77
N SER A 13 -58.59 49.79 23.47
CA SER A 13 -59.89 50.05 22.80
C SER A 13 -60.01 49.42 21.40
N ARG A 14 -58.90 49.00 20.79
CA ARG A 14 -58.86 48.36 19.46
C ARG A 14 -59.09 46.86 19.48
N PHE A 15 -59.24 46.25 20.66
CA PHE A 15 -59.43 44.81 20.83
C PHE A 15 -60.72 44.55 21.59
N ALA A 16 -61.53 43.59 21.13
CA ALA A 16 -62.67 43.12 21.91
C ALA A 16 -62.19 42.57 23.27
N ASP A 17 -62.93 42.80 24.36
CA ASP A 17 -62.46 42.51 25.72
C ASP A 17 -61.96 41.07 25.91
N LYS A 18 -62.69 40.08 25.37
CA LYS A 18 -62.24 38.67 25.41
C LYS A 18 -60.91 38.43 24.69
N VAL A 19 -60.62 39.16 23.62
CA VAL A 19 -59.36 39.05 22.87
C VAL A 19 -58.23 39.74 23.62
N TYR A 20 -58.48 40.92 24.17
CA TYR A 20 -57.50 41.67 24.97
C TYR A 20 -57.09 40.89 26.24
N GLN A 21 -58.04 40.33 26.98
CA GLN A 21 -57.74 39.55 28.19
C GLN A 21 -56.91 38.29 27.90
N ARG A 22 -57.15 37.64 26.75
CA ARG A 22 -56.29 36.54 26.29
C ARG A 22 -54.89 37.04 25.90
N GLY A 23 -54.77 38.25 25.38
CA GLY A 23 -53.49 38.91 25.13
C GLY A 23 -52.72 39.20 26.42
N VAL A 24 -53.37 39.76 27.43
CA VAL A 24 -52.78 39.99 28.77
C VAL A 24 -52.26 38.69 29.37
N LYS A 25 -53.03 37.59 29.24
CA LYS A 25 -52.59 36.28 29.73
C LYS A 25 -51.31 35.82 29.00
N TYR A 26 -51.26 35.94 27.68
CA TYR A 26 -50.07 35.53 26.91
C TYR A 26 -48.84 36.37 27.24
N GLN A 27 -49.03 37.66 27.52
CA GLN A 27 -47.97 38.57 27.93
C GLN A 27 -47.44 38.19 29.33
N LYS A 28 -48.33 38.02 30.31
CA LYS A 28 -47.95 37.58 31.68
C LYS A 28 -47.33 36.19 31.72
N ASP A 29 -47.79 35.27 30.87
CA ASP A 29 -47.24 33.93 30.73
C ASP A 29 -45.87 33.95 30.00
N GLY A 30 -45.33 35.12 29.65
CA GLY A 30 -44.02 35.28 29.01
C GLY A 30 -43.94 34.75 27.58
N LYS A 31 -45.08 34.65 26.88
CA LYS A 31 -45.15 34.04 25.54
C LYS A 31 -44.72 34.97 24.41
N VAL A 32 -44.42 36.23 24.72
CA VAL A 32 -43.86 37.19 23.76
C VAL A 32 -42.35 37.06 23.79
N ASN A 33 -41.79 36.45 22.76
CA ASN A 33 -40.36 36.21 22.64
C ASN A 33 -39.72 37.33 21.83
N GLY A 34 -39.13 38.28 22.55
CA GLY A 34 -38.25 39.32 22.00
C GLY A 34 -38.96 40.29 21.04
N ILE A 35 -38.80 41.58 21.28
CA ILE A 35 -39.33 42.62 20.39
C ILE A 35 -38.16 43.28 19.68
N GLY A 36 -38.01 42.94 18.40
CA GLY A 36 -37.01 43.54 17.53
C GLY A 36 -37.54 44.86 16.98
N TRP A 37 -36.80 45.95 17.18
CA TRP A 37 -37.15 47.26 16.69
C TRP A 37 -36.36 47.59 15.42
N GLY A 38 -37.08 47.94 14.36
CA GLY A 38 -36.55 48.51 13.13
C GLY A 38 -36.55 50.04 13.15
N LYS A 39 -36.11 50.64 12.03
CA LYS A 39 -36.12 52.09 11.86
C LYS A 39 -37.55 52.63 11.96
N ASP A 40 -37.70 53.87 12.40
CA ASP A 40 -38.98 54.57 12.43
C ASP A 40 -40.09 53.92 13.29
N GLY A 41 -39.71 53.27 14.39
CA GLY A 41 -40.65 52.70 15.35
C GLY A 41 -41.37 51.45 14.84
N HIS A 42 -40.96 50.92 13.68
CA HIS A 42 -41.41 49.61 13.25
C HIS A 42 -40.88 48.55 14.22
N PHE A 43 -41.71 47.60 14.60
CA PHE A 43 -41.30 46.47 15.42
C PHE A 43 -41.75 45.16 14.80
N ILE A 44 -41.00 44.10 15.10
CA ILE A 44 -41.31 42.72 14.80
C ILE A 44 -41.12 41.92 16.08
N ALA A 45 -42.16 41.21 16.50
CA ALA A 45 -42.14 40.35 17.66
C ALA A 45 -42.64 38.95 17.31
N SER A 46 -42.12 37.95 18.00
CA SER A 46 -42.58 36.56 17.85
C SER A 46 -43.36 36.15 19.09
N VAL A 47 -44.56 35.60 18.90
CA VAL A 47 -45.44 35.19 20.00
C VAL A 47 -45.69 33.70 19.92
N GLN A 48 -45.35 32.97 20.97
CA GLN A 48 -45.56 31.52 21.03
C GLN A 48 -47.05 31.18 21.00
N SER A 49 -47.40 30.17 20.22
CA SER A 49 -48.77 29.65 20.15
C SER A 49 -49.17 28.95 21.46
N SER A 50 -50.45 28.60 21.58
CA SER A 50 -50.92 27.73 22.67
C SER A 50 -50.22 26.36 22.66
N ASP A 51 -49.92 25.85 21.47
CA ASP A 51 -49.11 24.67 21.23
C ASP A 51 -47.64 25.10 21.18
N ARG A 52 -46.81 24.64 22.12
CA ARG A 52 -45.50 25.22 22.46
C ARG A 52 -44.47 25.22 21.32
N PHE A 53 -44.77 24.62 20.17
CA PHE A 53 -43.84 24.39 19.06
C PHE A 53 -44.01 25.35 17.87
N TYR A 54 -44.96 26.29 17.90
CA TYR A 54 -45.18 27.22 16.79
C TYR A 54 -45.20 28.69 17.25
N TYR A 55 -44.68 29.60 16.43
CA TYR A 55 -44.60 31.04 16.73
C TYR A 55 -45.29 31.88 15.66
N TYR A 56 -46.14 32.81 16.11
CA TYR A 56 -46.78 33.81 15.26
C TYR A 56 -45.97 35.10 15.25
N ARG A 57 -45.75 35.65 14.07
CA ARG A 57 -45.04 36.92 13.89
C ARG A 57 -46.03 38.06 13.92
N VAL A 58 -45.80 39.02 14.81
CA VAL A 58 -46.53 40.27 14.90
C VAL A 58 -45.62 41.39 14.47
N THR A 59 -46.08 42.22 13.56
CA THR A 59 -45.37 43.41 13.09
C THR A 59 -46.26 44.62 13.23
N GLY A 60 -45.69 45.80 13.48
CA GLY A 60 -46.44 47.04 13.51
C GLY A 60 -45.51 48.23 13.65
N VAL A 61 -46.08 49.43 13.69
CA VAL A 61 -45.38 50.65 14.06
C VAL A 61 -45.85 51.07 15.42
N TYR A 62 -44.92 51.40 16.31
CA TYR A 62 -45.21 51.96 17.60
C TYR A 62 -44.36 53.22 17.81
N LYS A 63 -45.01 54.38 17.85
CA LYS A 63 -44.39 55.69 18.02
C LYS A 63 -45.22 56.52 19.01
N ASN A 64 -44.55 57.16 19.96
CA ASN A 64 -45.14 58.10 20.92
C ASN A 64 -46.38 57.53 21.64
N GLY A 65 -46.28 56.29 22.14
CA GLY A 65 -47.37 55.61 22.85
C GLY A 65 -48.54 55.13 21.99
N LYS A 66 -48.45 55.24 20.65
CA LYS A 66 -49.51 54.85 19.71
C LYS A 66 -49.01 53.78 18.75
N ALA A 67 -49.84 52.74 18.58
CA ALA A 67 -49.58 51.67 17.63
C ALA A 67 -50.40 51.83 16.35
N SER A 68 -49.78 51.65 15.18
CA SER A 68 -50.43 51.64 13.86
C SER A 68 -49.90 50.47 13.01
N GLU A 69 -50.61 50.15 11.91
CA GLU A 69 -50.21 49.11 10.95
C GLU A 69 -49.95 47.71 11.53
N LEU A 70 -50.65 47.37 12.61
CA LEU A 70 -50.52 46.07 13.27
C LEU A 70 -50.98 44.93 12.35
N LYS A 71 -50.05 44.01 12.08
CA LYS A 71 -50.29 42.79 11.32
C LYS A 71 -49.76 41.59 12.10
N CYS A 72 -50.48 40.47 12.00
CA CYS A 72 -50.08 39.20 12.58
C CYS A 72 -50.37 38.12 11.55
N ASN A 73 -49.48 37.15 11.43
CA ASN A 73 -49.64 36.06 10.49
C ASN A 73 -50.53 34.92 11.02
N CYS A 74 -51.27 35.12 12.12
CA CYS A 74 -52.19 34.10 12.62
C CYS A 74 -53.50 34.06 11.81
N PRO A 75 -54.18 32.90 11.73
CA PRO A 75 -55.39 32.75 10.91
C PRO A 75 -56.49 33.77 11.24
N TRP A 76 -56.66 34.11 12.51
CA TRP A 76 -57.66 35.10 12.96
C TRP A 76 -57.34 36.52 12.49
N ALA A 77 -56.06 36.88 12.40
CA ALA A 77 -55.63 38.19 11.92
C ALA A 77 -55.66 38.29 10.39
N GLN A 78 -55.44 37.18 9.69
CA GLN A 78 -55.58 37.11 8.23
C GLN A 78 -57.02 37.35 7.76
N ALA A 79 -58.03 37.02 8.58
CA ALA A 79 -59.43 37.36 8.34
C ALA A 79 -59.77 38.86 8.59
N GLY A 80 -58.78 39.71 8.87
CA GLY A 80 -58.94 41.16 9.05
C GLY A 80 -59.21 41.61 10.49
N HIS A 81 -59.12 40.72 11.48
CA HIS A 81 -59.41 41.05 12.88
C HIS A 81 -58.16 41.26 13.75
N ASN A 82 -58.23 42.15 14.73
CA ASN A 82 -57.16 42.33 15.71
C ASN A 82 -57.12 41.13 16.68
N CYS A 83 -55.99 40.42 16.72
CA CYS A 83 -55.86 39.16 17.46
C CYS A 83 -55.19 39.30 18.84
N LYS A 84 -55.31 38.25 19.68
CA LYS A 84 -54.72 38.23 21.03
C LYS A 84 -53.19 38.36 21.05
N HIS A 85 -52.50 37.88 20.00
CA HIS A 85 -51.03 37.96 19.91
C HIS A 85 -50.56 39.41 19.71
N MET A 86 -51.30 40.18 18.90
CA MET A 86 -51.04 41.62 18.72
C MET A 86 -51.23 42.37 20.05
N ALA A 87 -52.30 42.06 20.79
CA ALA A 87 -52.54 42.67 22.10
C ALA A 87 -51.42 42.33 23.10
N ALA A 88 -50.95 41.07 23.13
CA ALA A 88 -49.87 40.65 24.01
C ALA A 88 -48.56 41.42 23.74
N VAL A 89 -48.20 41.60 22.46
CA VAL A 89 -46.98 42.34 22.08
C VAL A 89 -47.07 43.81 22.45
N LEU A 90 -48.20 44.47 22.22
CA LEU A 90 -48.35 45.89 22.59
C LEU A 90 -48.31 46.10 24.11
N LEU A 91 -48.83 45.15 24.89
CA LEU A 91 -48.73 45.18 26.35
C LEU A 91 -47.30 45.04 26.83
N GLU A 92 -46.54 44.13 26.22
CA GLU A 92 -45.12 43.95 26.51
C GLU A 92 -44.30 45.19 26.13
N ILE A 93 -44.61 45.84 25.00
CA ILE A 93 -43.98 47.13 24.62
C ILE A 93 -44.27 48.19 25.66
N LYS A 94 -45.55 48.34 26.06
CA LYS A 94 -45.95 49.36 27.03
C LYS A 94 -45.34 49.12 28.41
N GLN A 95 -45.28 47.87 28.88
CA GLN A 95 -44.61 47.54 30.14
C GLN A 95 -43.11 47.89 30.08
N ASN A 96 -42.46 47.64 28.94
CA ASN A 96 -41.06 47.99 28.74
C ASN A 96 -40.84 49.52 28.61
N GLU A 97 -41.82 50.29 28.14
CA GLU A 97 -41.77 51.77 28.16
C GLU A 97 -42.04 52.34 29.57
N ASP A 98 -43.04 51.81 30.28
CA ASP A 98 -43.37 52.23 31.64
C ASP A 98 -42.22 51.89 32.62
N ALA A 99 -41.52 50.78 32.39
CA ALA A 99 -40.27 50.43 33.10
C ALA A 99 -39.07 51.32 32.73
N LYS A 100 -39.08 51.98 31.57
CA LYS A 100 -38.05 52.95 31.15
C LYS A 100 -38.29 54.36 31.64
N ASN A 101 -39.54 54.73 31.96
CA ASN A 101 -39.93 56.09 32.37
C ASN A 101 -40.16 56.26 33.90
N GLY A 102 -40.07 55.19 34.71
CA GLY A 102 -40.16 55.27 36.17
C GLY A 102 -38.81 55.05 36.86
N ASN A 103 -38.13 56.12 37.27
CA ASN A 103 -36.96 56.05 38.16
C ASN A 103 -37.40 55.89 39.63
N GLY A 104 -36.94 54.82 40.29
CA GLY A 104 -37.03 54.59 41.73
C GLY A 104 -35.83 53.77 42.22
N GLU A 105 -34.85 54.50 42.75
CA GLU A 105 -33.55 54.16 43.35
C GLU A 105 -33.27 52.73 43.88
N LYS A 106 -32.09 52.19 43.49
CA LYS A 106 -31.08 51.53 44.35
C LYS A 106 -29.78 51.22 43.57
N PRO A 107 -28.64 51.06 44.27
CA PRO A 107 -27.53 52.01 44.36
C PRO A 107 -26.67 52.12 43.09
N ARG A 108 -26.04 53.29 42.87
CA ARG A 108 -24.90 53.45 41.95
C ARG A 108 -23.78 52.50 42.36
N SER A 109 -23.65 51.36 41.68
CA SER A 109 -22.40 50.62 41.66
C SER A 109 -21.46 51.35 40.71
N SER A 110 -20.39 51.94 41.23
CA SER A 110 -19.28 52.41 40.41
C SER A 110 -18.82 51.27 39.49
N ARG A 111 -18.83 51.51 38.17
CA ARG A 111 -18.26 50.58 37.20
C ARG A 111 -16.78 50.92 37.04
N ILE A 112 -15.92 49.93 37.16
CA ILE A 112 -14.46 50.05 37.03
C ILE A 112 -14.05 49.38 35.71
N ALA A 113 -13.02 49.90 35.05
CA ALA A 113 -12.51 49.26 33.83
C ALA A 113 -11.94 47.88 34.17
N PHE A 114 -12.13 46.90 33.30
CA PHE A 114 -11.63 45.54 33.52
C PHE A 114 -10.12 45.54 33.81
N VAL A 115 -9.35 46.30 33.02
CA VAL A 115 -7.89 46.44 33.18
C VAL A 115 -7.51 46.95 34.56
N ASP A 116 -8.28 47.87 35.15
CA ASP A 116 -8.02 48.41 36.47
C ASP A 116 -8.34 47.39 37.58
N ALA A 117 -9.33 46.52 37.35
CA ALA A 117 -9.76 45.48 38.28
C ALA A 117 -8.86 44.22 38.29
N VAL A 118 -8.03 44.02 37.26
CA VAL A 118 -7.04 42.93 37.21
C VAL A 118 -5.97 43.14 38.29
N SER A 119 -5.53 42.06 38.94
CA SER A 119 -4.52 42.11 40.02
C SER A 119 -3.16 42.63 39.53
N ASP A 120 -2.43 43.33 40.39
CA ASP A 120 -1.11 43.87 40.06
C ASP A 120 -0.07 42.77 39.78
N ASP A 121 -0.21 41.59 40.40
CA ASP A 121 0.59 40.40 40.09
C ASP A 121 0.40 39.94 38.64
N LEU A 122 -0.85 39.92 38.16
CA LEU A 122 -1.12 39.51 36.77
C LEU A 122 -0.65 40.58 35.78
N LYS A 123 -0.76 41.87 36.12
CA LYS A 123 -0.20 42.97 35.31
C LYS A 123 1.33 42.89 35.22
N ALA A 124 2.01 42.60 36.34
CA ALA A 124 3.46 42.41 36.38
C ALA A 124 3.88 41.21 35.52
N LYS A 125 3.18 40.07 35.62
CA LYS A 125 3.43 38.89 34.78
C LYS A 125 3.30 39.18 33.29
N ILE A 126 2.33 40.01 32.88
CA ILE A 126 2.16 40.42 31.47
C ILE A 126 3.30 41.32 31.01
N ALA A 127 3.77 42.22 31.87
CA ALA A 127 4.91 43.09 31.56
C ALA A 127 6.22 42.30 31.41
N ASP A 128 6.47 41.35 32.31
CA ASP A 128 7.67 40.49 32.28
C ASP A 128 7.63 39.46 31.14
N ALA A 129 6.44 39.03 30.71
CA ALA A 129 6.30 38.02 29.67
C ALA A 129 6.67 38.51 28.25
N HIS A 130 6.88 39.83 28.06
CA HIS A 130 7.25 40.43 26.77
C HIS A 130 6.41 39.94 25.58
N LEU A 131 5.10 39.76 25.78
CA LEU A 131 4.19 39.18 24.79
C LEU A 131 4.16 39.99 23.49
N THR A 132 3.99 39.28 22.37
CA THR A 132 3.90 39.88 21.03
C THR A 132 2.76 40.91 20.94
N VAL A 133 1.64 40.65 21.61
CA VAL A 133 0.51 41.58 21.75
C VAL A 133 0.07 41.59 23.21
N ASN A 134 -0.03 42.77 23.81
CA ASN A 134 -0.51 42.89 25.19
C ASN A 134 -2.03 42.70 25.25
N PRO A 135 -2.54 41.62 25.89
CA PRO A 135 -3.97 41.33 25.91
C PRO A 135 -4.78 42.41 26.64
N LEU A 136 -4.20 43.14 27.61
CA LEU A 136 -4.91 44.22 28.33
C LEU A 136 -5.18 45.44 27.44
N GLN A 137 -4.35 45.69 26.43
CA GLN A 137 -4.59 46.78 25.47
C GLN A 137 -5.79 46.47 24.56
N LEU A 138 -6.05 45.19 24.28
CA LEU A 138 -7.20 44.75 23.48
C LEU A 138 -8.54 44.90 24.22
N ILE A 139 -8.53 44.83 25.56
CA ILE A 139 -9.72 44.86 26.43
C ILE A 139 -10.09 46.31 26.85
N THR A 140 -9.58 47.31 26.12
CA THR A 140 -9.81 48.73 26.44
C THR A 140 -11.29 49.12 26.33
N GLY A 141 -11.76 49.94 27.28
CA GLY A 141 -13.12 50.51 27.30
C GLY A 141 -14.24 49.64 27.88
N ARG A 142 -13.95 48.44 28.38
CA ARG A 142 -14.95 47.56 29.03
C ARG A 142 -15.00 47.83 30.54
N THR A 143 -16.17 48.18 31.07
CA THR A 143 -16.37 48.48 32.50
C THR A 143 -17.43 47.59 33.16
N PHE A 144 -17.12 47.08 34.35
CA PHE A 144 -17.93 46.13 35.10
C PHE A 144 -18.15 46.62 36.54
N THR A 145 -19.18 46.11 37.22
CA THR A 145 -19.40 46.44 38.63
C THR A 145 -18.49 45.59 39.52
N ASN A 146 -18.04 46.12 40.66
CA ASN A 146 -17.27 45.35 41.65
C ASN A 146 -18.03 44.10 42.15
N SER A 147 -19.36 44.17 42.18
CA SER A 147 -20.22 43.05 42.56
C SER A 147 -20.13 41.89 41.56
N ASP A 148 -20.12 42.20 40.25
CA ASP A 148 -19.99 41.18 39.21
C ASP A 148 -18.58 40.57 39.17
N TYR A 149 -17.53 41.37 39.42
CA TYR A 149 -16.15 40.89 39.46
C TYR A 149 -15.90 39.91 40.63
N ASN A 150 -16.37 40.26 41.83
CA ASN A 150 -16.26 39.37 43.00
C ASN A 150 -17.06 38.08 42.81
N LYS A 151 -18.22 38.16 42.15
CA LYS A 151 -19.01 36.98 41.78
C LYS A 151 -18.30 36.11 40.75
N ALA A 152 -17.65 36.70 39.74
CA ALA A 152 -16.88 35.98 38.74
C ALA A 152 -15.73 35.18 39.41
N SER A 153 -14.97 35.79 40.31
CA SER A 153 -13.89 35.11 41.05
C SER A 153 -14.40 34.00 41.98
N THR A 154 -15.61 34.15 42.54
CA THR A 154 -16.24 33.07 43.32
C THR A 154 -16.65 31.90 42.42
N LEU A 155 -17.24 32.19 41.25
CA LEU A 155 -17.72 31.19 40.30
C LEU A 155 -16.59 30.48 39.53
N GLU A 156 -15.44 31.12 39.35
CA GLU A 156 -14.22 30.51 38.80
C GLU A 156 -13.79 29.27 39.58
N LYS A 157 -14.05 29.22 40.89
CA LYS A 157 -13.78 28.04 41.73
C LYS A 157 -14.85 26.94 41.59
N GLU A 158 -16.05 27.28 41.14
CA GLU A 158 -17.18 26.35 41.02
C GLU A 158 -17.33 25.75 39.62
N TYR A 159 -16.82 26.43 38.60
CA TYR A 159 -16.88 26.01 37.20
C TYR A 159 -15.49 25.65 36.70
N THR A 160 -15.38 24.49 36.06
CA THR A 160 -14.14 24.05 35.44
C THR A 160 -14.14 24.49 33.98
N LEU A 161 -13.03 25.07 33.52
CA LEU A 161 -12.80 25.30 32.10
C LEU A 161 -12.61 23.94 31.43
N VAL A 162 -13.50 23.60 30.49
CA VAL A 162 -13.49 22.30 29.80
C VAL A 162 -12.91 22.43 28.40
N ASN A 163 -13.11 23.58 27.76
CA ASN A 163 -12.55 23.85 26.44
C ASN A 163 -12.14 25.33 26.32
N GLU A 164 -10.99 25.59 25.70
CA GLU A 164 -10.52 26.92 25.30
C GLU A 164 -9.88 26.81 23.92
N GLU A 165 -10.27 27.67 22.98
CA GLU A 165 -9.77 27.64 21.59
C GLU A 165 -9.68 29.05 21.01
N LEU A 166 -8.64 29.32 20.22
CA LEU A 166 -8.48 30.54 19.43
C LEU A 166 -8.50 30.21 17.93
N THR A 167 -9.48 30.71 17.20
CA THR A 167 -9.65 30.45 15.76
C THR A 167 -9.55 31.75 14.95
N LYS A 168 -8.85 31.74 13.81
CA LYS A 168 -8.81 32.87 12.87
C LYS A 168 -10.03 32.82 11.95
N THR A 169 -10.85 33.86 11.93
CA THR A 169 -12.15 33.82 11.24
C THR A 169 -12.12 34.37 9.81
N ASN A 170 -11.53 35.55 9.54
CA ASN A 170 -11.21 36.16 8.22
C ASN A 170 -10.59 37.58 8.41
N ASP A 171 -9.81 38.12 7.44
CA ASP A 171 -9.20 39.48 7.43
C ASP A 171 -8.80 40.06 8.81
N ASN A 172 -7.75 39.49 9.42
CA ASN A 172 -7.19 39.91 10.72
C ASN A 172 -8.18 39.93 11.91
N ARG A 173 -9.25 39.14 11.84
CA ARG A 173 -10.16 38.87 12.98
C ARG A 173 -9.96 37.48 13.55
N TYR A 174 -10.08 37.42 14.87
CA TYR A 174 -9.87 36.24 15.69
C TYR A 174 -11.06 36.04 16.60
N LEU A 175 -11.42 34.78 16.83
CA LEU A 175 -12.47 34.37 17.74
C LEU A 175 -11.84 33.49 18.82
N TYR A 176 -11.91 33.95 20.06
CA TYR A 176 -11.56 33.16 21.23
C TYR A 176 -12.83 32.59 21.86
N THR A 177 -12.88 31.28 22.04
CA THR A 177 -14.02 30.55 22.59
C THR A 177 -13.63 29.84 23.85
N THR A 178 -14.45 29.94 24.89
CA THR A 178 -14.28 29.21 26.15
C THR A 178 -15.57 28.51 26.54
N GLU A 179 -15.46 27.28 27.05
CA GLU A 179 -16.57 26.52 27.60
C GLU A 179 -16.29 26.18 29.06
N PHE A 180 -17.20 26.61 29.93
CA PHE A 180 -17.17 26.34 31.36
C PHE A 180 -18.31 25.40 31.74
N ARG A 181 -18.00 24.34 32.51
CA ARG A 181 -18.99 23.40 33.01
C ARG A 181 -18.96 23.28 34.53
N SER A 182 -20.14 23.08 35.11
CA SER A 182 -20.30 22.63 36.49
C SER A 182 -21.49 21.70 36.62
N ARG A 183 -21.75 21.21 37.83
CA ARG A 183 -22.98 20.47 38.17
C ARG A 183 -24.28 21.26 37.96
N TYR A 184 -24.21 22.57 37.75
CA TYR A 184 -25.39 23.45 37.60
C TYR A 184 -25.70 23.84 36.15
N GLY A 185 -24.91 23.37 35.18
CA GLY A 185 -25.05 23.67 33.77
C GLY A 185 -23.73 24.09 33.14
N TYR A 186 -23.81 24.56 31.90
CA TYR A 186 -22.66 25.06 31.15
C TYR A 186 -22.93 26.44 30.57
N PHE A 187 -21.86 27.19 30.34
CA PHE A 187 -21.89 28.39 29.54
C PHE A 187 -20.64 28.49 28.67
N MET A 188 -20.81 29.15 27.53
CA MET A 188 -19.76 29.43 26.57
C MET A 188 -19.61 30.93 26.40
N VAL A 189 -18.37 31.42 26.27
CA VAL A 189 -18.07 32.82 26.00
C VAL A 189 -17.26 32.91 24.72
N TYR A 190 -17.71 33.77 23.82
CA TYR A 190 -17.14 34.02 22.50
C TYR A 190 -16.63 35.47 22.44
N ILE A 191 -15.31 35.65 22.27
CA ILE A 191 -14.65 36.95 22.19
C ILE A 191 -14.10 37.13 20.78
N ASN A 192 -14.72 38.04 20.01
CA ASN A 192 -14.25 38.42 18.68
C ASN A 192 -13.36 39.65 18.78
N PHE A 193 -12.14 39.60 18.26
CA PHE A 193 -11.17 40.69 18.33
C PHE A 193 -10.30 40.79 17.07
N ASN A 194 -9.65 41.94 16.89
CA ASN A 194 -8.53 42.12 15.97
C ASN A 194 -7.29 42.53 16.78
N LEU A 195 -6.14 42.73 16.12
CA LEU A 195 -4.88 43.10 16.80
C LEU A 195 -4.91 44.48 17.50
N GLU A 196 -5.99 45.26 17.37
CA GLU A 196 -6.13 46.57 18.00
C GLU A 196 -7.12 46.56 19.19
N LYS A 197 -8.22 45.80 19.11
CA LYS A 197 -9.29 45.78 20.13
C LYS A 197 -10.22 44.58 20.05
N ILE A 198 -10.93 44.31 21.15
CA ILE A 198 -12.10 43.42 21.14
C ILE A 198 -13.26 44.09 20.41
N THR A 199 -13.73 43.44 19.35
CA THR A 199 -14.86 43.90 18.51
C THR A 199 -16.21 43.52 19.10
N ASP A 200 -16.35 42.30 19.62
CA ASP A 200 -17.61 41.81 20.16
C ASP A 200 -17.37 40.73 21.23
N ILE A 201 -18.28 40.62 22.20
CA ILE A 201 -18.27 39.56 23.21
C ILE A 201 -19.70 39.06 23.43
N THR A 202 -19.90 37.76 23.25
CA THR A 202 -21.20 37.10 23.46
C THR A 202 -21.03 35.90 24.37
N ALA A 203 -22.12 35.52 25.02
CA ALA A 203 -22.14 34.35 25.91
C ALA A 203 -23.45 33.60 25.71
N GLU A 204 -23.34 32.29 25.61
CA GLU A 204 -24.47 31.36 25.57
C GLU A 204 -24.46 30.55 26.85
N SER A 205 -25.59 30.45 27.55
CA SER A 205 -25.67 29.65 28.78
C SER A 205 -26.93 28.79 28.82
N ARG A 206 -26.80 27.60 29.39
CA ARG A 206 -27.91 26.73 29.80
C ARG A 206 -27.86 26.51 31.31
N ILE A 207 -27.71 27.59 32.07
CA ILE A 207 -27.67 27.57 33.54
C ILE A 207 -29.06 27.89 34.09
N ASN A 208 -29.53 27.11 35.06
CA ASN A 208 -30.87 27.25 35.65
C ASN A 208 -30.96 28.35 36.75
N LYS A 209 -30.09 29.38 36.70
CA LYS A 209 -29.98 30.46 37.70
C LYS A 209 -29.93 31.84 37.01
N ASN A 210 -30.57 32.85 37.61
CA ASN A 210 -30.48 34.26 37.23
C ASN A 210 -29.08 34.82 37.54
N ILE A 211 -28.09 34.53 36.69
CA ILE A 211 -26.73 35.10 36.75
C ILE A 211 -26.63 36.22 35.73
N ASN A 212 -26.04 37.36 36.13
CA ASN A 212 -25.82 38.49 35.24
C ASN A 212 -24.80 38.11 34.15
N GLN A 213 -25.10 38.46 32.90
CA GLN A 213 -24.26 38.13 31.75
C GLN A 213 -22.85 38.75 31.84
N ASP A 214 -22.73 39.91 32.50
CA ASP A 214 -21.44 40.57 32.77
C ASP A 214 -20.48 39.65 33.56
N VAL A 215 -20.99 38.77 34.42
CA VAL A 215 -20.17 37.82 35.18
C VAL A 215 -19.51 36.79 34.26
N PHE A 216 -20.24 36.29 33.26
CA PHE A 216 -19.69 35.36 32.26
C PHE A 216 -18.63 36.04 31.40
N PHE A 217 -18.85 37.31 31.02
CA PHE A 217 -17.88 38.10 30.26
C PHE A 217 -16.58 38.33 31.02
N ILE A 218 -16.64 38.64 32.32
CA ILE A 218 -15.44 38.80 33.15
C ILE A 218 -14.63 37.50 33.20
N MET A 219 -15.29 36.35 33.40
CA MET A 219 -14.61 35.05 33.40
C MET A 219 -13.96 34.74 32.05
N GLY A 220 -14.67 34.98 30.94
CA GLY A 220 -14.11 34.80 29.60
C GLY A 220 -12.91 35.71 29.33
N LEU A 221 -12.96 36.98 29.77
CA LEU A 221 -11.86 37.94 29.62
C LEU A 221 -10.63 37.60 30.49
N LEU A 222 -10.83 37.07 31.71
CA LEU A 222 -9.72 36.61 32.55
C LEU A 222 -8.99 35.43 31.90
N HIS A 223 -9.74 34.45 31.41
CA HIS A 223 -9.16 33.32 30.70
C HIS A 223 -8.52 33.73 29.37
N PHE A 224 -9.08 34.72 28.67
CA PHE A 224 -8.45 35.30 27.48
C PHE A 224 -7.06 35.89 27.79
N VAL A 225 -6.90 36.62 28.90
CA VAL A 225 -5.59 37.14 29.34
C VAL A 225 -4.63 36.01 29.70
N LEU A 226 -5.09 35.01 30.45
CA LEU A 226 -4.28 33.85 30.84
C LEU A 226 -3.85 33.02 29.63
N TYR A 227 -4.72 32.87 28.63
CA TYR A 227 -4.41 32.19 27.38
C TYR A 227 -3.25 32.89 26.65
N PHE A 228 -3.27 34.22 26.56
CA PHE A 228 -2.18 34.99 25.94
C PHE A 228 -0.86 34.86 26.68
N LEU A 229 -0.89 34.89 28.02
CA LEU A 229 0.30 34.66 28.84
C LEU A 229 0.91 33.27 28.66
N LYS A 230 0.05 32.26 28.49
CA LYS A 230 0.48 30.87 28.39
C LYS A 230 0.96 30.49 26.99
N HIS A 231 0.32 31.03 25.96
CA HIS A 231 0.49 30.56 24.58
C HIS A 231 1.15 31.58 23.65
N ASP A 232 1.25 32.86 24.03
CA ASP A 232 1.57 34.00 23.15
C ASP A 232 1.18 33.72 21.69
N PRO A 233 -0.12 33.66 21.36
CA PRO A 233 -0.62 33.06 20.13
C PRO A 233 -0.15 33.75 18.83
N PHE A 234 0.55 34.87 18.96
CA PHE A 234 1.14 35.62 17.85
C PHE A 234 2.68 35.54 17.81
N ASP A 235 3.32 34.82 18.74
CA ASP A 235 4.73 34.46 18.65
C ASP A 235 4.93 33.52 17.45
N GLN A 236 5.68 33.99 16.45
CA GLN A 236 5.96 33.23 15.23
C GLN A 236 7.17 32.29 15.38
N THR A 237 7.79 32.24 16.56
CA THR A 237 8.96 31.41 16.84
C THR A 237 8.52 29.95 17.00
N ASN A 238 8.77 29.15 15.97
CA ASN A 238 8.46 27.72 15.99
C ASN A 238 9.40 26.92 16.92
N ASP A 239 9.02 25.68 17.27
CA ASP A 239 9.80 24.84 18.19
C ASP A 239 11.22 24.52 17.70
N ALA A 240 11.44 24.53 16.38
CA ALA A 240 12.76 24.36 15.80
C ALA A 240 13.65 25.60 16.04
N ALA A 241 13.08 26.80 15.90
CA ALA A 241 13.76 28.06 16.20
C ALA A 241 13.98 28.24 17.71
N LYS A 242 13.04 27.84 18.57
CA LYS A 242 13.25 27.81 20.03
C LYS A 242 14.42 26.88 20.41
N ARG A 243 14.46 25.67 19.86
CA ARG A 243 15.60 24.74 20.02
C ARG A 243 16.92 25.33 19.53
N LEU A 244 16.91 26.01 18.38
CA LEU A 244 18.09 26.69 17.83
C LEU A 244 18.57 27.81 18.77
N LEU A 245 17.67 28.64 19.29
CA LEU A 245 17.99 29.73 20.21
C LEU A 245 18.56 29.20 21.53
N THR A 246 17.96 28.16 22.11
CA THR A 246 18.48 27.49 23.33
C THR A 246 19.85 26.84 23.09
N TYR A 247 20.03 26.20 21.94
CA TYR A 247 21.29 25.57 21.55
C TYR A 247 22.45 26.59 21.45
N PHE A 248 22.20 27.80 20.95
CA PHE A 248 23.26 28.83 20.84
C PHE A 248 23.39 29.73 22.07
N GLN A 249 22.38 29.84 22.93
CA GLN A 249 22.49 30.58 24.20
C GLN A 249 23.37 29.86 25.24
N SER A 250 23.43 28.52 25.20
CA SER A 250 24.25 27.71 26.13
C SER A 250 25.73 27.61 25.74
N ARG A 251 26.06 27.67 24.44
CA ARG A 251 27.43 27.53 23.91
C ARG A 251 28.34 28.76 24.06
N ASN A 252 27.80 29.93 24.40
CA ASN A 252 28.57 31.18 24.46
C ASN A 252 29.22 31.50 25.83
N LYS A 253 29.36 30.51 26.72
CA LYS A 253 30.18 30.65 27.93
C LYS A 253 31.55 30.00 27.72
N PRO A 254 32.68 30.70 27.93
CA PRO A 254 33.99 30.06 27.99
C PRO A 254 34.07 29.22 29.27
N GLY A 255 33.72 27.94 29.18
CA GLY A 255 33.79 26.97 30.29
C GLY A 255 35.09 26.17 30.28
N GLN A 256 35.50 25.66 31.45
CA GLN A 256 36.70 24.84 31.65
C GLN A 256 36.61 23.47 30.94
N ALA A 257 37.73 22.78 30.72
CA ALA A 257 37.71 21.48 30.02
C ALA A 257 37.02 20.40 30.87
N ILE A 258 36.06 19.68 30.29
CA ILE A 258 35.32 18.60 30.95
C ILE A 258 36.08 17.29 30.79
N THR A 259 36.37 16.61 31.89
CA THR A 259 37.03 15.31 31.91
C THR A 259 36.01 14.20 32.15
N PHE A 260 36.01 13.16 31.31
CA PHE A 260 35.13 12.00 31.41
C PHE A 260 35.94 10.69 31.36
N ARG A 261 35.99 9.93 32.46
CA ARG A 261 36.89 8.76 32.60
C ARG A 261 36.15 7.48 32.94
N ALA A 262 36.52 6.40 32.26
CA ALA A 262 36.15 5.04 32.62
C ALA A 262 36.89 4.57 33.88
N GLN A 263 36.16 3.88 34.75
CA GLN A 263 36.67 3.23 35.94
C GLN A 263 36.22 1.77 35.95
N ILE A 264 37.13 0.86 36.28
CA ILE A 264 36.86 -0.57 36.40
C ILE A 264 37.04 -0.95 37.86
N GLU A 265 36.03 -1.62 38.42
CA GLU A 265 36.08 -2.16 39.78
C GLU A 265 35.53 -3.58 39.84
N ASN A 266 35.91 -4.32 40.86
CA ASN A 266 35.33 -5.62 41.15
C ASN A 266 34.23 -5.46 42.21
N ASP A 267 33.00 -5.73 41.83
CA ASP A 267 31.81 -5.64 42.68
C ASP A 267 31.28 -7.06 42.93
N GLN A 268 31.50 -7.57 44.15
CA GLN A 268 31.05 -8.90 44.60
C GLN A 268 31.39 -10.06 43.65
N GLY A 269 32.59 -10.04 43.04
CA GLY A 269 33.05 -11.09 42.12
C GLY A 269 32.70 -10.84 40.66
N THR A 270 32.03 -9.73 40.33
CA THR A 270 31.79 -9.29 38.96
C THR A 270 32.61 -8.06 38.64
N VAL A 271 33.35 -8.09 37.52
CA VAL A 271 34.08 -6.90 37.04
C VAL A 271 33.07 -5.96 36.36
N VAL A 272 33.01 -4.73 36.84
CA VAL A 272 32.06 -3.71 36.37
C VAL A 272 32.78 -2.45 35.88
N LEU A 273 32.19 -1.79 34.88
CA LEU A 273 32.60 -0.49 34.36
C LEU A 273 31.65 0.60 34.88
N TYR A 274 32.20 1.71 35.33
CA TYR A 274 31.45 2.93 35.65
C TYR A 274 32.23 4.16 35.20
N PHE A 275 31.57 5.33 35.20
CA PHE A 275 32.17 6.57 34.71
C PHE A 275 32.27 7.63 35.80
N LYS A 276 33.29 8.48 35.68
CA LYS A 276 33.40 9.73 36.44
C LYS A 276 33.49 10.93 35.51
N ILE A 277 32.80 12.02 35.86
CA ILE A 277 32.77 13.29 35.12
C ILE A 277 33.09 14.47 36.03
N GLY A 278 33.74 15.50 35.50
CA GLY A 278 33.93 16.77 36.20
C GLY A 278 34.96 17.68 35.54
N GLU A 279 35.31 18.76 36.22
CA GLU A 279 36.31 19.75 35.80
C GLU A 279 37.55 19.67 36.73
N ASP A 280 38.74 19.92 36.16
CA ASP A 280 40.04 19.86 36.84
C ASP A 280 40.29 18.55 37.62
N GLN A 281 40.55 18.61 38.94
CA GLN A 281 40.82 17.44 39.80
C GLN A 281 39.57 16.85 40.48
N HIS A 282 38.39 17.44 40.26
CA HIS A 282 37.17 17.09 40.98
C HIS A 282 36.25 16.23 40.11
N LEU A 283 36.46 14.92 40.13
CA LEU A 283 35.68 13.95 39.36
C LEU A 283 34.58 13.29 40.21
N TYR A 284 33.34 13.39 39.75
CA TYR A 284 32.15 12.80 40.38
C TYR A 284 31.77 11.47 39.73
N LYS A 285 31.43 10.45 40.53
CA LYS A 285 30.91 9.16 40.02
C LYS A 285 29.50 9.36 39.45
N VAL A 286 29.33 9.07 38.17
CA VAL A 286 28.04 9.16 37.47
C VAL A 286 27.10 8.08 38.01
N GLN A 287 26.05 8.49 38.72
CA GLN A 287 25.08 7.56 39.33
C GLN A 287 24.00 7.10 38.36
N ASN A 288 23.69 7.89 37.33
CA ASN A 288 22.70 7.59 36.31
C ASN A 288 23.24 8.04 34.95
N LEU A 289 23.87 7.12 34.22
CA LEU A 289 24.47 7.42 32.91
C LEU A 289 23.43 7.84 31.87
N GLN A 290 22.24 7.23 31.91
CA GLN A 290 21.12 7.54 31.01
C GLN A 290 20.68 9.00 31.15
N ASN A 291 20.45 9.44 32.38
CA ASN A 291 20.03 10.82 32.65
C ASN A 291 21.09 11.82 32.17
N MET A 292 22.37 11.56 32.48
CA MET A 292 23.46 12.43 32.04
C MET A 292 23.52 12.55 30.51
N VAL A 293 23.43 11.44 29.77
CA VAL A 293 23.49 11.45 28.31
C VAL A 293 22.27 12.14 27.69
N ASN A 294 21.07 11.92 28.23
CA ASN A 294 19.85 12.57 27.74
C ASN A 294 19.90 14.09 27.97
N SER A 295 20.21 14.52 29.20
CA SER A 295 20.37 15.94 29.51
C SER A 295 21.46 16.61 28.66
N ALA A 296 22.57 15.91 28.39
CA ALA A 296 23.61 16.41 27.49
C ALA A 296 23.13 16.60 26.04
N ARG A 297 22.25 15.74 25.53
CA ARG A 297 21.63 15.87 24.19
C ARG A 297 20.64 17.01 24.11
N GLU A 298 19.90 17.24 25.19
CA GLU A 298 18.87 18.27 25.29
C GLU A 298 19.44 19.65 25.69
N GLY A 299 20.72 19.71 26.03
CA GLY A 299 21.39 20.93 26.47
C GLY A 299 21.00 21.37 27.89
N GLU A 300 20.52 20.42 28.71
CA GLU A 300 20.10 20.65 30.08
C GLU A 300 21.29 20.57 31.06
N VAL A 301 21.19 21.31 32.17
CA VAL A 301 22.21 21.32 33.23
C VAL A 301 22.10 20.05 34.06
N VAL A 302 23.20 19.30 34.19
CA VAL A 302 23.26 18.11 35.04
C VAL A 302 23.87 18.49 36.39
N LYS A 303 23.19 18.13 37.48
CA LYS A 303 23.66 18.40 38.85
C LYS A 303 24.40 17.20 39.42
N PHE A 304 25.73 17.30 39.55
CA PHE A 304 26.56 16.26 40.17
C PHE A 304 27.06 16.67 41.56
N GLY A 305 27.17 17.98 41.86
CA GLY A 305 27.57 18.47 43.17
C GLY A 305 28.17 19.88 43.13
N LYS A 306 28.65 20.34 44.30
CA LYS A 306 29.09 21.73 44.57
C LYS A 306 30.07 22.33 43.55
N TYR A 307 30.83 21.52 42.81
CA TYR A 307 31.87 21.97 41.87
C TYR A 307 31.58 21.57 40.41
N PHE A 308 30.43 20.94 40.10
CA PHE A 308 30.06 20.59 38.73
C PHE A 308 28.52 20.50 38.59
N ASP A 309 27.92 21.66 38.29
CA ASP A 309 26.50 21.86 37.95
C ASP A 309 26.42 22.61 36.61
N ASP A 310 26.78 21.94 35.52
CA ASP A 310 26.90 22.56 34.19
C ASP A 310 26.31 21.66 33.09
N VAL A 311 26.15 22.21 31.89
CA VAL A 311 25.79 21.45 30.67
C VAL A 311 26.98 20.60 30.27
N VAL A 312 26.75 19.29 30.10
CA VAL A 312 27.77 18.36 29.62
C VAL A 312 27.95 18.55 28.11
N ASP A 313 28.86 19.45 27.73
CA ASP A 313 29.18 19.74 26.32
C ASP A 313 30.36 18.87 25.84
N PRO A 314 30.14 17.95 24.87
CA PRO A 314 31.21 17.13 24.31
C PRO A 314 32.34 17.95 23.65
N ASP A 315 32.04 19.17 23.16
CA ASP A 315 33.04 20.02 22.53
C ASP A 315 34.06 20.58 23.54
N ARG A 316 33.77 20.49 24.86
CA ARG A 316 34.69 20.84 25.95
C ARG A 316 35.52 19.67 26.46
N MET A 317 35.37 18.47 25.88
CA MET A 317 36.10 17.28 26.31
C MET A 317 37.41 17.09 25.55
N ASP A 318 38.43 16.54 26.21
CA ASP A 318 39.60 16.02 25.51
C ASP A 318 39.25 14.76 24.69
N GLN A 319 40.15 14.36 23.78
CA GLN A 319 39.88 13.26 22.86
C GLN A 319 39.59 11.93 23.59
N ASP A 320 40.28 11.67 24.70
CA ASP A 320 40.11 10.45 25.48
C ASP A 320 38.73 10.44 26.18
N SER A 321 38.35 11.57 26.77
CA SER A 321 37.06 11.78 27.42
C SER A 321 35.91 11.71 26.45
N LEU A 322 36.07 12.32 25.27
CA LEU A 322 35.09 12.28 24.19
C LEU A 322 34.86 10.84 23.71
N THR A 323 35.93 10.04 23.58
CA THR A 323 35.84 8.64 23.15
C THR A 323 35.08 7.78 24.17
N TRP A 324 35.36 7.95 25.47
CA TRP A 324 34.57 7.28 26.52
C TRP A 324 33.13 7.77 26.60
N TYR A 325 32.89 9.06 26.35
CA TYR A 325 31.54 9.64 26.33
C TYR A 325 30.72 9.09 25.17
N GLN A 326 31.27 9.01 23.96
CA GLN A 326 30.61 8.38 22.80
C GLN A 326 30.29 6.91 23.05
N PHE A 327 31.18 6.19 23.72
CA PHE A 327 30.91 4.82 24.15
C PHE A 327 29.75 4.75 25.15
N ALA A 328 29.70 5.65 26.15
CA ALA A 328 28.57 5.77 27.07
C ALA A 328 27.25 6.10 26.36
N GLN A 329 27.27 6.99 25.35
CA GLN A 329 26.08 7.29 24.53
C GLN A 329 25.57 6.04 23.81
N LYS A 330 26.48 5.27 23.21
CA LYS A 330 26.14 4.00 22.54
C LYS A 330 25.50 2.99 23.50
N LEU A 331 25.98 2.89 24.75
CA LEU A 331 25.38 2.01 25.75
C LEU A 331 23.95 2.43 26.11
N VAL A 332 23.73 3.73 26.26
CA VAL A 332 22.42 4.33 26.49
C VAL A 332 21.46 4.07 25.32
N ASP A 333 21.93 4.22 24.07
CA ASP A 333 21.12 4.00 22.87
C ASP A 333 20.72 2.54 22.66
N ILE A 334 21.63 1.61 22.93
CA ILE A 334 21.33 0.18 22.88
C ILE A 334 20.26 -0.16 23.92
N GLN A 335 20.35 0.41 25.12
CA GLN A 335 19.37 0.15 26.17
C GLN A 335 18.00 0.75 25.87
N SER A 336 17.95 1.97 25.32
CA SER A 336 16.69 2.61 24.94
C SER A 336 15.98 1.87 23.79
N ALA A 337 16.73 1.29 22.85
CA ALA A 337 16.20 0.48 21.75
C ALA A 337 15.60 -0.87 22.20
N THR A 338 15.99 -1.39 23.37
CA THR A 338 15.52 -2.69 23.89
C THR A 338 14.24 -2.62 24.73
N ARG A 339 13.58 -1.45 24.87
CA ARG A 339 12.38 -1.31 25.70
C ARG A 339 11.07 -1.51 24.93
N ILE A 340 10.35 -2.57 25.33
CA ILE A 340 8.88 -2.67 25.30
C ILE A 340 8.43 -2.35 26.74
N ASP A 341 7.60 -1.33 26.89
CA ASP A 341 6.75 -0.99 28.06
C ASP A 341 7.15 -1.59 29.43
N ASP A 342 7.88 -0.83 30.26
CA ASP A 342 7.73 -0.89 31.73
C ASP A 342 8.46 0.25 32.47
N PHE A 343 7.72 0.87 33.41
CA PHE A 343 8.05 2.05 34.23
C PHE A 343 9.15 1.79 35.30
N ASN A 344 10.41 1.61 34.91
CA ASN A 344 11.53 1.67 35.87
C ASN A 344 12.80 2.25 35.24
N GLU A 345 13.18 3.48 35.59
CA GLU A 345 14.50 4.04 35.25
C GLU A 345 15.62 3.17 35.82
N LEU A 346 16.17 2.26 35.00
CA LEU A 346 17.38 1.52 35.34
C LEU A 346 18.57 2.47 35.29
N LYS A 347 19.03 2.89 36.47
CA LYS A 347 20.26 3.68 36.64
C LYS A 347 21.45 2.82 36.19
N LEU A 348 21.96 3.05 34.99
CA LEU A 348 23.26 2.51 34.55
C LEU A 348 24.37 3.12 35.42
N LYS A 349 24.65 2.47 36.55
CA LYS A 349 25.68 2.90 37.51
C LYS A 349 26.93 2.03 37.44
N ASN A 350 26.75 0.71 37.61
CA ASN A 350 27.80 -0.30 37.53
C ASN A 350 27.45 -1.26 36.40
N ILE A 351 28.20 -1.23 35.30
CA ILE A 351 27.89 -1.96 34.07
C ILE A 351 28.74 -3.25 34.03
N PRO A 352 28.15 -4.46 34.15
CA PRO A 352 28.91 -5.70 34.14
C PRO A 352 29.66 -5.93 32.83
N LEU A 353 30.98 -6.13 32.90
CA LEU A 353 31.81 -6.44 31.73
C LEU A 353 31.67 -7.92 31.37
N LYS A 354 30.79 -8.21 30.42
CA LYS A 354 30.58 -9.55 29.85
C LYS A 354 30.29 -9.48 28.35
N GLY A 355 30.55 -10.56 27.64
CA GLY A 355 30.22 -10.71 26.21
C GLY A 355 30.81 -9.58 25.33
N THR A 356 30.00 -9.06 24.41
CA THR A 356 30.42 -7.99 23.48
C THR A 356 30.92 -6.74 24.19
N LEU A 357 30.42 -6.43 25.39
CA LEU A 357 30.85 -5.24 26.12
C LEU A 357 32.30 -5.37 26.60
N ALA A 358 32.67 -6.54 27.12
CA ALA A 358 34.04 -6.82 27.52
C ALA A 358 35.01 -6.74 26.33
N ASP A 359 34.59 -7.22 25.15
CA ASP A 359 35.40 -7.15 23.92
C ASP A 359 35.61 -5.70 23.45
N GLN A 360 34.59 -4.84 23.52
CA GLN A 360 34.71 -3.43 23.13
C GLN A 360 35.61 -2.66 24.11
N VAL A 361 35.49 -2.92 25.41
CA VAL A 361 36.35 -2.30 26.43
C VAL A 361 37.81 -2.75 26.28
N ASP A 362 38.06 -4.02 25.97
CA ASP A 362 39.40 -4.51 25.62
C ASP A 362 39.99 -3.76 24.42
N GLU A 363 39.23 -3.61 23.34
CA GLU A 363 39.67 -2.91 22.14
C GLU A 363 40.05 -1.45 22.45
N MET A 364 39.22 -0.76 23.23
CA MET A 364 39.47 0.62 23.67
C MET A 364 40.72 0.72 24.56
N ILE A 365 40.91 -0.15 25.54
CA ILE A 365 42.11 -0.12 26.41
C ILE A 365 43.37 -0.50 25.61
N SER A 366 43.27 -1.47 24.70
CA SER A 366 44.38 -1.94 23.88
C SER A 366 44.88 -0.90 22.87
N SER A 367 43.99 -0.01 22.40
CA SER A 367 44.35 1.10 21.51
C SER A 367 45.05 2.26 22.24
N GLY A 368 45.18 2.15 23.57
CA GLY A 368 45.88 3.12 24.42
C GLY A 368 44.97 4.03 25.23
N LEU A 369 43.63 3.92 25.07
CA LEU A 369 42.67 4.75 25.79
C LEU A 369 42.77 4.49 27.31
N PRO A 370 42.98 5.54 28.14
CA PRO A 370 43.17 5.34 29.57
C PRO A 370 41.87 4.91 30.26
N ALA A 371 41.93 3.78 30.95
CA ALA A 371 40.97 3.37 31.96
C ALA A 371 41.67 3.26 33.32
N TYR A 372 40.92 3.33 34.42
CA TYR A 372 41.48 3.40 35.75
C TYR A 372 40.84 2.37 36.69
N GLU A 373 41.64 1.79 37.57
CA GLU A 373 41.20 0.95 38.69
C GLU A 373 41.66 1.66 39.97
N ASN A 374 40.73 1.96 40.89
CA ASN A 374 41.03 2.70 42.13
C ASN A 374 41.84 4.00 41.93
N GLY A 375 41.61 4.71 40.82
CA GLY A 375 42.31 5.96 40.48
C GLY A 375 43.69 5.78 39.83
N THR A 376 44.18 4.55 39.66
CA THR A 376 45.46 4.26 38.98
C THR A 376 45.19 3.81 37.54
N ARG A 377 46.00 4.26 36.57
CA ARG A 377 45.85 3.89 35.16
C ARG A 377 46.13 2.39 34.98
N ILE A 378 45.22 1.72 34.30
CA ILE A 378 45.31 0.30 33.98
C ILE A 378 46.37 0.07 32.89
N ARG A 379 47.23 -0.92 33.10
CA ARG A 379 48.21 -1.40 32.11
C ARG A 379 47.63 -2.54 31.30
N TYR A 380 47.90 -2.57 29.99
CA TYR A 380 47.46 -3.64 29.11
C TYR A 380 48.50 -4.76 29.02
N GLY A 381 48.05 -6.01 29.04
CA GLY A 381 48.89 -7.19 28.84
C GLY A 381 48.14 -8.33 28.14
N THR A 382 48.89 -9.29 27.61
CA THR A 382 48.34 -10.51 27.02
C THR A 382 48.99 -11.75 27.64
N GLU A 383 48.20 -12.79 27.88
CA GLU A 383 48.67 -14.06 28.41
C GLU A 383 48.02 -15.22 27.65
N LYS A 384 48.63 -16.42 27.69
CA LYS A 384 48.08 -17.58 27.00
C LYS A 384 47.18 -18.39 27.93
N LEU A 385 45.97 -18.73 27.48
CA LEU A 385 45.03 -19.58 28.20
C LEU A 385 44.87 -20.93 27.51
N ASP A 386 45.25 -21.98 28.24
CA ASP A 386 45.08 -23.37 27.85
C ASP A 386 44.16 -24.07 28.87
N LEU A 387 43.30 -24.98 28.41
CA LEU A 387 42.42 -25.78 29.27
C LEU A 387 42.91 -27.24 29.33
N PRO A 388 43.38 -27.72 30.49
CA PRO A 388 43.77 -29.11 30.67
C PRO A 388 42.54 -30.02 30.70
N ILE A 389 42.58 -31.10 29.90
CA ILE A 389 41.57 -32.17 29.90
C ILE A 389 42.28 -33.51 30.07
N ASP A 390 41.83 -34.32 31.03
CA ASP A 390 42.40 -35.64 31.30
C ASP A 390 41.36 -36.73 31.11
N ILE A 391 41.67 -37.71 30.25
CA ILE A 391 40.83 -38.84 29.92
C ILE A 391 41.41 -40.09 30.59
N LYS A 392 40.68 -40.64 31.57
CA LYS A 392 41.04 -41.88 32.25
C LYS A 392 40.05 -42.99 31.90
N LEU A 393 40.56 -44.10 31.38
CA LEU A 393 39.80 -45.35 31.25
C LEU A 393 39.63 -45.99 32.64
N ASN A 394 38.44 -46.51 32.91
CA ASN A 394 38.16 -47.30 34.09
C ASN A 394 38.75 -48.73 33.94
N LYS A 395 38.83 -49.48 35.04
CA LYS A 395 39.46 -50.81 35.11
C LYS A 395 38.82 -51.86 34.19
N ASP A 396 37.58 -51.62 33.75
CA ASP A 396 36.81 -52.47 32.84
C ASP A 396 37.19 -52.30 31.37
N GLY A 397 38.02 -51.29 31.03
CA GLY A 397 38.41 -50.95 29.65
C GLY A 397 37.27 -50.40 28.78
N ASN A 398 36.06 -50.36 29.32
CA ASN A 398 34.82 -50.11 28.61
C ASN A 398 34.11 -48.82 29.08
N SER A 399 34.62 -48.11 30.09
CA SER A 399 34.11 -46.81 30.50
C SER A 399 35.24 -45.80 30.71
N ALA A 400 34.94 -44.50 30.59
CA ALA A 400 35.93 -43.43 30.73
C ALA A 400 35.40 -42.26 31.54
N ILE A 401 36.29 -41.63 32.30
CA ILE A 401 36.06 -40.36 32.99
C ILE A 401 36.91 -39.30 32.31
N VAL A 402 36.27 -38.19 31.92
CA VAL A 402 36.93 -37.01 31.34
C VAL A 402 36.84 -35.89 32.35
N ASN A 403 38.00 -35.49 32.90
CA ASN A 403 38.10 -34.39 33.84
C ASN A 403 38.53 -33.13 33.10
N VAL A 404 37.74 -32.06 33.25
CA VAL A 404 38.02 -30.75 32.66
C VAL A 404 38.44 -29.84 33.81
N PHE A 405 39.72 -29.49 33.87
CA PHE A 405 40.24 -28.74 35.00
C PHE A 405 39.73 -27.28 34.99
N PRO A 406 39.49 -26.65 36.15
CA PRO A 406 39.22 -25.22 36.19
C PRO A 406 40.45 -24.43 35.71
N PHE A 407 40.26 -23.16 35.32
CA PHE A 407 41.39 -22.28 35.02
C PHE A 407 42.28 -22.14 36.26
N GLN A 408 43.60 -22.34 36.11
CA GLN A 408 44.53 -22.45 37.24
C GLN A 408 44.84 -21.10 37.91
N THR A 409 44.50 -19.99 37.27
CA THR A 409 44.60 -18.62 37.80
C THR A 409 43.25 -18.22 38.42
N TYR A 410 43.26 -18.01 39.74
CA TYR A 410 42.14 -17.69 40.62
C TYR A 410 40.95 -16.94 39.98
N GLU A 411 39.75 -17.53 40.10
CA GLU A 411 38.38 -16.97 40.28
C GLU A 411 37.87 -15.71 39.54
N ARG A 412 38.67 -15.02 38.70
CA ARG A 412 38.36 -13.66 38.23
C ARG A 412 38.47 -13.48 36.73
N ILE A 413 38.65 -14.57 35.99
CA ILE A 413 38.52 -14.56 34.53
C ILE A 413 37.05 -14.43 34.17
N PHE A 414 36.71 -13.43 33.37
CA PHE A 414 35.37 -13.24 32.82
C PHE A 414 35.40 -13.34 31.30
N ALA A 415 34.26 -13.72 30.72
CA ALA A 415 34.14 -13.99 29.29
C ALA A 415 33.63 -12.76 28.52
N GLY A 416 34.36 -12.38 27.46
CA GLY A 416 33.76 -11.70 26.31
C GLY A 416 33.10 -12.69 25.36
N ASN A 417 32.81 -12.27 24.12
CA ASN A 417 32.45 -13.21 23.05
C ASN A 417 33.72 -13.73 22.35
N LYS A 418 34.70 -12.84 22.16
CA LYS A 418 35.92 -13.16 21.40
C LYS A 418 37.03 -13.74 22.26
N SER A 419 37.17 -13.28 23.51
CA SER A 419 38.27 -13.69 24.38
C SER A 419 37.86 -13.69 25.85
N TYR A 420 38.69 -14.31 26.67
CA TYR A 420 38.61 -14.20 28.13
C TYR A 420 39.48 -13.03 28.60
N TYR A 421 39.08 -12.41 29.70
CA TYR A 421 39.77 -11.25 30.29
C TYR A 421 39.89 -11.37 31.80
N SER A 422 40.88 -10.70 32.38
CA SER A 422 40.94 -10.43 33.83
C SER A 422 41.46 -9.01 34.07
N CYS A 423 40.96 -8.35 35.11
CA CYS A 423 41.43 -7.04 35.56
C CYS A 423 41.80 -7.13 37.04
N GLU A 424 43.11 -7.10 37.33
CA GLU A 424 43.62 -7.17 38.70
C GLU A 424 44.92 -6.37 38.84
N LEU A 425 45.14 -5.76 40.01
CA LEU A 425 46.37 -5.04 40.34
C LEU A 425 46.73 -3.95 39.31
N ASN A 426 45.73 -3.21 38.83
CA ASN A 426 45.84 -2.19 37.78
C ASN A 426 46.36 -2.75 36.44
N ARG A 427 46.07 -4.02 36.14
CA ARG A 427 46.44 -4.67 34.87
C ARG A 427 45.24 -5.37 34.23
N TRP A 428 44.89 -4.93 33.03
CA TRP A 428 43.96 -5.61 32.14
C TRP A 428 44.72 -6.65 31.32
N THR A 429 44.35 -7.91 31.47
CA THR A 429 44.98 -9.03 30.78
C THR A 429 43.98 -9.67 29.83
N LYS A 430 44.30 -9.67 28.54
CA LYS A 430 43.58 -10.44 27.52
C LYS A 430 44.20 -11.82 27.36
N TYR A 431 43.37 -12.84 27.48
CA TYR A 431 43.80 -14.21 27.27
C TYR A 431 43.73 -14.59 25.79
N THR A 432 44.86 -15.03 25.27
CA THR A 432 45.06 -15.52 23.90
C THR A 432 45.07 -17.04 23.89
N GLY A 433 44.62 -17.65 22.80
CA GLY A 433 44.47 -19.09 22.71
C GLY A 433 43.00 -19.51 22.81
N LEU A 434 42.57 -20.00 23.97
CA LEU A 434 41.20 -20.50 24.15
C LEU A 434 40.18 -19.36 24.18
N THR A 435 39.13 -19.46 23.37
CA THR A 435 38.05 -18.47 23.29
C THR A 435 36.75 -19.01 23.86
N PRO A 436 35.83 -18.14 24.34
CA PRO A 436 34.50 -18.53 24.82
C PRO A 436 33.69 -19.30 23.75
N ASP A 437 33.63 -18.79 22.53
CA ASP A 437 32.94 -19.43 21.39
C ASP A 437 33.49 -20.85 21.10
N ALA A 438 34.80 -21.05 21.21
CA ALA A 438 35.39 -22.37 20.98
C ALA A 438 35.02 -23.40 22.07
N LEU A 439 34.69 -22.98 23.29
CA LEU A 439 34.18 -23.86 24.34
C LEU A 439 32.67 -24.08 24.22
N ASP A 440 31.91 -23.05 23.87
CA ASP A 440 30.45 -23.15 23.68
C ASP A 440 30.10 -24.10 22.52
N GLN A 441 30.82 -24.04 21.39
CA GLN A 441 30.64 -24.97 20.27
C GLN A 441 30.86 -26.44 20.64
N VAL A 442 31.69 -26.66 21.66
CA VAL A 442 32.09 -27.99 22.13
C VAL A 442 31.22 -28.45 23.30
N GLY A 443 30.55 -27.54 24.00
CA GLY A 443 29.66 -27.83 25.12
C GLY A 443 30.39 -28.27 26.40
N ILE A 444 31.65 -27.87 26.57
CA ILE A 444 32.47 -28.24 27.74
C ILE A 444 32.82 -26.99 28.54
N PHE A 445 32.59 -27.05 29.86
CA PHE A 445 32.88 -25.95 30.77
C PHE A 445 34.05 -26.29 31.72
N PRO A 446 34.95 -25.34 32.01
CA PRO A 446 36.02 -25.51 33.01
C PRO A 446 35.47 -25.98 34.36
N GLY A 447 36.12 -26.98 34.97
CA GLY A 447 35.71 -27.56 36.26
C GLY A 447 34.71 -28.72 36.15
N GLN A 448 34.24 -29.08 34.96
CA GLN A 448 33.31 -30.19 34.77
C GLN A 448 33.98 -31.57 34.85
N LYS A 449 33.20 -32.56 35.29
CA LYS A 449 33.55 -33.99 35.27
C LYS A 449 32.52 -34.76 34.45
N LEU A 450 32.95 -35.35 33.34
CA LEU A 450 32.10 -36.11 32.42
C LEU A 450 32.38 -37.61 32.56
N GLN A 451 31.34 -38.44 32.50
CA GLN A 451 31.43 -39.89 32.63
C GLN A 451 30.78 -40.57 31.42
N PHE A 452 31.49 -41.50 30.78
CA PHE A 452 31.04 -42.23 29.60
C PHE A 452 31.00 -43.73 29.89
N SER A 453 29.88 -44.36 29.52
CA SER A 453 29.67 -45.80 29.62
C SER A 453 30.12 -46.52 28.33
N SER A 454 30.13 -47.85 28.32
CA SER A 454 30.47 -48.65 27.14
C SER A 454 29.63 -48.36 25.90
N LYS A 455 28.37 -47.95 26.09
CA LYS A 455 27.47 -47.58 24.99
C LYS A 455 27.84 -46.24 24.36
N THR A 456 28.31 -45.28 25.16
CA THR A 456 28.56 -43.90 24.70
C THR A 456 30.04 -43.58 24.47
N LEU A 457 30.94 -44.46 24.92
CA LEU A 457 32.38 -44.31 24.75
C LEU A 457 32.82 -44.34 23.28
N LYS A 458 32.16 -45.17 22.45
CA LYS A 458 32.41 -45.23 21.00
C LYS A 458 32.10 -43.89 20.34
N THR A 459 30.92 -43.33 20.61
CA THR A 459 30.48 -42.03 20.10
C THR A 459 31.40 -40.90 20.56
N PHE A 460 31.81 -40.90 21.84
CA PHE A 460 32.77 -39.93 22.36
C PHE A 460 34.13 -40.04 21.66
N GLY A 461 34.65 -41.26 21.49
CA GLY A 461 35.95 -41.51 20.87
C GLY A 461 36.02 -41.18 19.37
N HIS A 462 35.00 -41.57 18.59
CA HIS A 462 35.01 -41.37 17.14
C HIS A 462 34.52 -40.00 16.69
N ARG A 463 33.53 -39.42 17.38
CA ARG A 463 32.91 -38.14 16.98
C ARG A 463 33.48 -36.98 17.79
N ILE A 464 33.45 -37.04 19.12
CA ILE A 464 33.74 -35.87 19.96
C ILE A 464 35.26 -35.64 20.12
N LEU A 465 36.03 -36.68 20.43
CA LEU A 465 37.47 -36.57 20.71
C LEU A 465 38.30 -35.97 19.56
N PRO A 466 38.06 -36.29 18.28
CA PRO A 466 38.78 -35.65 17.18
C PRO A 466 38.49 -34.15 17.07
N HIS A 467 37.25 -33.72 17.33
CA HIS A 467 36.91 -32.30 17.38
C HIS A 467 37.60 -31.58 18.55
N LEU A 468 37.64 -32.21 19.73
CA LEU A 468 38.39 -31.70 20.87
C LEU A 468 39.89 -31.57 20.57
N SER A 469 40.46 -32.59 19.93
CA SER A 469 41.90 -32.68 19.64
C SER A 469 42.37 -31.72 18.56
N LYS A 470 41.46 -31.20 17.71
CA LYS A 470 41.78 -30.15 16.73
C LYS A 470 42.14 -28.82 17.40
N ASN A 471 41.58 -28.53 18.58
CA ASN A 471 41.85 -27.29 19.29
C ASN A 471 43.15 -27.40 20.09
N LYS A 472 44.22 -26.76 19.60
CA LYS A 472 45.57 -26.79 20.19
C LYS A 472 45.64 -26.24 21.63
N ASN A 473 44.62 -25.51 22.07
CA ASN A 473 44.57 -24.89 23.39
C ASN A 473 43.83 -25.78 24.42
N LEU A 474 43.21 -26.87 23.95
CA LEU A 474 42.73 -27.97 24.79
C LEU A 474 43.88 -28.97 24.98
N LYS A 475 44.49 -29.00 26.16
CA LYS A 475 45.59 -29.92 26.47
C LYS A 475 45.01 -31.26 26.90
N ILE A 476 44.71 -32.11 25.91
CA ILE A 476 44.12 -33.43 26.14
C ILE A 476 45.19 -34.46 26.45
N THR A 477 45.04 -35.13 27.58
CA THR A 477 45.86 -36.27 28.00
C THR A 477 44.99 -37.55 28.02
N GLY A 478 45.57 -38.69 27.65
CA GLY A 478 44.86 -39.98 27.60
C GLY A 478 44.22 -40.37 26.24
N ALA A 479 44.14 -39.46 25.26
CA ALA A 479 43.51 -39.72 23.95
C ALA A 479 44.11 -40.93 23.17
N LYS A 480 45.45 -41.06 23.13
CA LYS A 480 46.13 -42.18 22.45
C LYS A 480 45.86 -43.55 23.07
N LYS A 481 45.51 -43.60 24.36
CA LYS A 481 45.15 -44.84 25.05
C LYS A 481 43.73 -45.26 24.70
N LEU A 482 42.82 -44.30 24.52
CA LEU A 482 41.45 -44.54 24.09
C LEU A 482 41.37 -45.02 22.63
N ASP A 483 42.14 -44.41 21.72
CA ASP A 483 42.13 -44.74 20.28
C ASP A 483 42.52 -46.20 19.96
N LYS A 484 43.39 -46.80 20.79
CA LYS A 484 43.80 -48.21 20.64
C LYS A 484 42.72 -49.23 21.02
N VAL A 485 41.66 -48.79 21.68
CA VAL A 485 40.57 -49.64 22.21
C VAL A 485 39.29 -49.50 21.37
N LEU A 486 39.25 -48.53 20.43
CA LEU A 486 38.08 -48.26 19.61
C LEU A 486 38.00 -49.18 18.35
N PRO A 487 36.80 -49.65 17.95
CA PRO A 487 36.60 -50.48 16.75
C PRO A 487 36.75 -49.68 15.42
N PRO A 488 36.91 -50.33 14.25
CA PRO A 488 37.01 -49.65 12.95
C PRO A 488 35.72 -48.89 12.57
N ARG A 489 35.85 -47.85 11.72
CA ARG A 489 34.73 -47.02 11.25
C ARG A 489 33.88 -47.72 10.18
N ALA A 490 32.61 -47.32 10.08
CA ALA A 490 31.70 -47.77 9.03
C ALA A 490 32.03 -47.11 7.68
N GLU A 491 32.12 -47.91 6.61
CA GLU A 491 32.16 -47.42 5.23
C GLU A 491 30.90 -47.86 4.49
N PHE A 492 30.07 -46.90 4.05
CA PHE A 492 28.82 -47.16 3.35
C PHE A 492 29.02 -47.30 1.83
N VAL A 493 28.34 -48.27 1.23
CA VAL A 493 28.28 -48.52 -0.21
C VAL A 493 26.81 -48.57 -0.63
N PHE A 494 26.38 -47.61 -1.45
CA PHE A 494 25.01 -47.52 -1.97
C PHE A 494 24.96 -48.02 -3.41
N GLN A 495 24.25 -49.11 -3.66
CA GLN A 495 24.08 -49.73 -4.97
C GLN A 495 22.72 -49.35 -5.56
N LEU A 496 22.72 -48.54 -6.61
CA LEU A 496 21.51 -48.02 -7.26
C LEU A 496 21.23 -48.72 -8.59
N ASP A 497 19.99 -49.16 -8.77
CA ASP A 497 19.49 -49.77 -10.00
C ASP A 497 18.14 -49.15 -10.43
N TYR A 498 17.77 -49.33 -11.69
CA TYR A 498 16.49 -48.89 -12.25
C TYR A 498 15.82 -50.01 -13.05
N HIS A 499 14.64 -50.45 -12.61
CA HIS A 499 13.82 -51.44 -13.29
C HIS A 499 12.34 -51.22 -12.95
N ASN A 500 11.43 -51.61 -13.85
CA ASN A 500 9.97 -51.53 -13.65
C ASN A 500 9.44 -50.15 -13.18
N GLU A 501 10.01 -49.06 -13.70
CA GLU A 501 9.67 -47.68 -13.28
C GLU A 501 9.99 -47.36 -11.81
N GLU A 502 10.91 -48.10 -11.19
CA GLU A 502 11.35 -47.90 -9.81
C GLU A 502 12.89 -47.80 -9.73
N ILE A 503 13.35 -46.87 -8.91
CA ILE A 503 14.77 -46.79 -8.53
C ILE A 503 14.93 -47.62 -7.27
N THR A 504 15.80 -48.64 -7.29
CA THR A 504 16.12 -49.45 -6.12
C THR A 504 17.49 -49.11 -5.57
N CYS A 505 17.64 -49.19 -4.26
CA CYS A 505 18.87 -48.93 -3.53
C CYS A 505 19.13 -50.05 -2.52
N GLN A 506 20.27 -50.73 -2.65
CA GLN A 506 20.79 -51.65 -1.65
C GLN A 506 22.02 -51.04 -0.98
N THR A 507 22.07 -51.09 0.36
CA THR A 507 23.16 -50.46 1.12
C THR A 507 23.98 -51.51 1.87
N LEU A 508 25.29 -51.51 1.64
CA LEU A 508 26.25 -52.34 2.34
C LEU A 508 27.11 -51.48 3.27
N VAL A 509 27.42 -52.00 4.46
CA VAL A 509 28.27 -51.36 5.48
C VAL A 509 29.51 -52.20 5.69
N ASN A 510 30.69 -51.65 5.42
CA ASN A 510 31.96 -52.34 5.64
C ASN A 510 32.61 -51.84 6.94
N TYR A 511 32.95 -52.75 7.84
CA TYR A 511 33.76 -52.49 9.03
C TYR A 511 35.11 -53.22 8.89
N GLY A 512 36.09 -52.52 8.34
CA GLY A 512 37.39 -53.12 8.01
C GLY A 512 37.29 -54.24 6.98
N LYS A 513 37.39 -55.51 7.40
CA LYS A 513 37.29 -56.68 6.51
C LYS A 513 35.89 -57.33 6.48
N GLN A 514 35.01 -56.98 7.41
CA GLN A 514 33.66 -57.55 7.50
C GLN A 514 32.65 -56.65 6.77
N LYS A 515 31.69 -57.27 6.07
CA LYS A 515 30.64 -56.59 5.29
C LYS A 515 29.28 -57.00 5.83
N PHE A 516 28.38 -56.03 5.99
CA PHE A 516 27.03 -56.24 6.49
C PHE A 516 26.03 -55.55 5.56
N VAL A 517 24.84 -56.12 5.40
CA VAL A 517 23.72 -55.43 4.74
C VAL A 517 23.06 -54.52 5.77
N LEU A 518 22.80 -53.27 5.39
CA LEU A 518 22.18 -52.29 6.28
C LEU A 518 20.76 -52.76 6.66
N GLY A 519 20.55 -53.08 7.95
CA GLY A 519 19.24 -53.52 8.47
C GLY A 519 19.12 -55.01 8.80
N GLU A 520 20.08 -55.85 8.38
CA GLU A 520 20.11 -57.26 8.76
C GLU A 520 20.61 -57.44 10.20
N THR A 521 20.00 -58.37 10.94
CA THR A 521 20.46 -58.77 12.28
C THR A 521 21.35 -60.00 12.15
N THR A 522 22.63 -59.89 12.53
CA THR A 522 23.61 -60.99 12.42
C THR A 522 24.05 -61.47 13.80
N SER A 523 24.62 -62.67 13.90
CA SER A 523 25.06 -63.25 15.18
C SER A 523 26.32 -62.60 15.79
N ASP A 524 27.05 -61.78 15.03
CA ASP A 524 28.26 -61.06 15.49
C ASP A 524 28.11 -59.54 15.28
N ASP A 525 27.41 -58.90 16.20
CA ASP A 525 27.11 -57.46 16.17
C ASP A 525 28.10 -56.63 17.02
N SER A 526 29.19 -57.23 17.50
CA SER A 526 30.10 -56.63 18.48
C SER A 526 30.84 -55.38 17.97
N ILE A 527 31.09 -55.33 16.66
CA ILE A 527 31.84 -54.28 15.97
C ILE A 527 30.97 -53.24 15.26
N ARG A 528 29.66 -53.46 15.13
CA ARG A 528 28.73 -52.58 14.41
C ARG A 528 28.43 -51.32 15.20
N ASP A 529 28.29 -50.20 14.48
CA ASP A 529 27.87 -48.90 15.03
C ASP A 529 26.42 -48.64 14.60
N PHE A 530 25.48 -49.15 15.39
CA PHE A 530 24.06 -49.05 15.10
C PHE A 530 23.53 -47.61 15.03
N GLU A 531 24.19 -46.65 15.70
CA GLU A 531 23.78 -45.23 15.63
C GLU A 531 24.19 -44.61 14.29
N GLU A 532 25.36 -44.98 13.75
CA GLU A 532 25.80 -44.55 12.42
C GLU A 532 25.01 -45.24 11.31
N GLU A 533 24.74 -46.54 11.45
CA GLU A 533 23.86 -47.28 10.53
C GLU A 533 22.44 -46.71 10.52
N LYS A 534 21.87 -46.38 11.69
CA LYS A 534 20.55 -45.74 11.80
C LYS A 534 20.50 -44.39 11.10
N GLY A 535 21.55 -43.56 11.22
CA GLY A 535 21.62 -42.28 10.50
C GLY A 535 21.58 -42.45 8.99
N ALA A 536 22.25 -43.48 8.44
CA ALA A 536 22.17 -43.81 7.02
C ALA A 536 20.78 -44.33 6.63
N MET A 537 20.12 -45.13 7.47
CA MET A 537 18.74 -45.57 7.26
C MET A 537 17.76 -44.41 7.23
N ASP A 538 17.86 -43.47 8.18
CA ASP A 538 17.00 -42.29 8.25
C ASP A 538 17.14 -41.42 6.99
N LEU A 539 18.37 -41.29 6.45
CA LEU A 539 18.60 -40.60 5.18
C LEU A 539 17.94 -41.35 4.00
N LEU A 540 18.07 -42.67 3.93
CA LEU A 540 17.44 -43.47 2.87
C LEU A 540 15.91 -43.39 2.93
N GLN A 541 15.30 -43.45 4.11
CA GLN A 541 13.86 -43.31 4.31
C GLN A 541 13.32 -41.93 3.92
N THR A 542 14.17 -40.91 3.89
CA THR A 542 13.80 -39.58 3.37
C THR A 542 13.46 -39.63 1.87
N TYR A 543 14.20 -40.44 1.10
CA TYR A 543 14.09 -40.48 -0.36
C TYR A 543 13.35 -41.72 -0.89
N PHE A 544 13.50 -42.85 -0.23
CA PHE A 544 12.98 -44.16 -0.66
C PHE A 544 11.92 -44.67 0.31
N ASP A 545 11.04 -45.53 -0.19
CA ASP A 545 10.19 -46.39 0.63
C ASP A 545 10.90 -47.75 0.82
N GLN A 546 10.51 -48.53 1.83
CA GLN A 546 11.21 -49.77 2.20
C GLN A 546 10.31 -51.00 2.03
N ASN A 547 10.83 -52.09 1.46
CA ASN A 547 10.15 -53.38 1.38
C ASN A 547 11.15 -54.54 1.52
N ASN A 548 10.91 -55.51 2.43
CA ASN A 548 11.65 -56.76 2.65
C ASN A 548 13.10 -56.81 2.10
N ASP A 549 13.97 -55.90 2.58
CA ASP A 549 15.44 -55.83 2.33
C ASP A 549 15.96 -54.85 1.26
N HIS A 550 15.09 -54.13 0.53
CA HIS A 550 15.51 -53.09 -0.41
C HIS A 550 14.74 -51.78 -0.27
N TYR A 551 15.42 -50.67 -0.55
CA TYR A 551 14.82 -49.35 -0.65
C TYR A 551 14.39 -49.10 -2.10
N PHE A 552 13.16 -48.66 -2.33
CA PHE A 552 12.63 -48.40 -3.67
C PHE A 552 11.94 -47.04 -3.75
N LEU A 553 12.02 -46.42 -4.92
CA LEU A 553 11.42 -45.12 -5.23
C LEU A 553 10.67 -45.23 -6.55
N SER A 554 9.33 -45.27 -6.45
CA SER A 554 8.46 -45.29 -7.62
C SER A 554 8.49 -43.96 -8.36
N MET A 555 8.67 -44.01 -9.68
CA MET A 555 8.65 -42.83 -10.54
C MET A 555 7.30 -42.09 -10.53
N LYS A 556 6.23 -42.71 -10.03
CA LYS A 556 4.92 -42.07 -9.83
C LYS A 556 4.94 -41.00 -8.73
N LYS A 557 5.93 -41.02 -7.83
CA LYS A 557 6.08 -40.05 -6.73
C LYS A 557 6.95 -38.85 -7.14
N ASP A 558 6.45 -38.04 -8.06
CA ASP A 558 7.15 -36.89 -8.69
C ASP A 558 8.00 -36.05 -7.71
N LYS A 559 7.45 -35.65 -6.56
CA LYS A 559 8.17 -34.86 -5.55
C LYS A 559 9.39 -35.59 -4.96
N LYS A 560 9.23 -36.87 -4.57
CA LYS A 560 10.34 -37.65 -3.99
C LYS A 560 11.42 -37.93 -5.05
N VAL A 561 11.00 -38.24 -6.28
CA VAL A 561 11.90 -38.41 -7.44
C VAL A 561 12.72 -37.15 -7.68
N HIS A 562 12.07 -35.98 -7.76
CA HIS A 562 12.75 -34.71 -7.96
C HIS A 562 13.75 -34.40 -6.83
N GLN A 563 13.37 -34.61 -5.57
CA GLN A 563 14.26 -34.42 -4.42
C GLN A 563 15.46 -35.37 -4.44
N PHE A 564 15.24 -36.64 -4.81
CA PHE A 564 16.31 -37.63 -4.88
C PHE A 564 17.31 -37.32 -6.01
N LEU A 565 16.82 -37.06 -7.22
CA LEU A 565 17.67 -36.79 -8.38
C LEU A 565 18.49 -35.50 -8.26
N ASN A 566 17.94 -34.46 -7.61
CA ASN A 566 18.63 -33.17 -7.45
C ASN A 566 19.55 -33.10 -6.22
N ALA A 567 19.15 -33.69 -5.09
CA ALA A 567 19.86 -33.54 -3.82
C ALA A 567 20.23 -34.86 -3.15
N GLY A 568 19.41 -35.91 -3.30
CA GLY A 568 19.62 -37.20 -2.65
C GLY A 568 20.94 -37.86 -3.04
N ILE A 569 21.28 -37.87 -4.33
CA ILE A 569 22.55 -38.47 -4.82
C ILE A 569 23.77 -37.79 -4.18
N THR A 570 23.76 -36.46 -4.05
CA THR A 570 24.86 -35.70 -3.42
C THR A 570 25.00 -36.07 -1.95
N LYS A 571 23.90 -36.13 -1.20
CA LYS A 571 23.93 -36.51 0.22
C LYS A 571 24.39 -37.95 0.44
N LEU A 572 24.00 -38.89 -0.43
CA LEU A 572 24.49 -40.27 -0.36
C LEU A 572 26.01 -40.34 -0.61
N LYS A 573 26.52 -39.49 -1.52
CA LYS A 573 27.96 -39.41 -1.84
C LYS A 573 28.79 -38.84 -0.68
N GLU A 574 28.20 -37.99 0.17
CA GLU A 574 28.85 -37.46 1.38
C GLU A 574 29.01 -38.54 2.46
N LEU A 575 28.06 -39.48 2.55
CA LEU A 575 28.10 -40.57 3.54
C LEU A 575 28.91 -41.79 3.07
N GLY A 576 29.01 -42.04 1.77
CA GLY A 576 29.64 -43.25 1.27
C GLY A 576 29.86 -43.27 -0.24
N ARG A 577 30.30 -44.41 -0.75
CA ARG A 577 30.51 -44.62 -2.20
C ARG A 577 29.22 -45.07 -2.87
N ILE A 578 29.00 -44.63 -4.11
CA ILE A 578 27.83 -44.98 -4.91
C ILE A 578 28.26 -45.88 -6.09
N GLU A 579 27.59 -47.01 -6.24
CA GLU A 579 27.73 -47.94 -7.36
C GLU A 579 26.41 -47.94 -8.14
N VAL A 580 26.45 -47.82 -9.48
CA VAL A 580 25.25 -47.72 -10.34
C VAL A 580 25.25 -48.78 -11.43
N THR A 581 24.08 -49.27 -11.80
CA THR A 581 23.92 -50.15 -12.97
C THR A 581 23.89 -49.37 -14.28
N ALA A 582 24.08 -50.07 -15.41
CA ALA A 582 23.95 -49.48 -16.75
C ALA A 582 22.54 -48.93 -16.99
N ALA A 583 21.50 -49.61 -16.51
CA ALA A 583 20.10 -49.19 -16.62
C ALA A 583 19.84 -47.88 -15.87
N PHE A 584 20.34 -47.75 -14.64
CA PHE A 584 20.25 -46.50 -13.88
C PHE A 584 20.99 -45.36 -14.58
N LYS A 585 22.19 -45.62 -15.11
CA LYS A 585 22.97 -44.61 -15.84
C LYS A 585 22.26 -44.12 -17.11
N GLN A 586 21.64 -45.02 -17.88
CA GLN A 586 20.86 -44.66 -19.06
C GLN A 586 19.63 -43.83 -18.68
N MET A 587 18.91 -44.23 -17.62
CA MET A 587 17.78 -43.49 -17.09
C MET A 587 18.19 -42.06 -16.68
N MET A 588 19.28 -41.91 -15.92
CA MET A 588 19.81 -40.60 -15.51
C MET A 588 20.12 -39.69 -16.71
N ASN A 589 20.77 -40.21 -17.75
CA ASN A 589 21.06 -39.43 -18.96
C ASN A 589 19.78 -38.99 -19.67
N SER A 590 18.78 -39.87 -19.75
CA SER A 590 17.49 -39.56 -20.37
C SER A 590 16.72 -38.50 -19.57
N ALA A 591 16.71 -38.61 -18.24
CA ALA A 591 16.06 -37.69 -17.33
C ALA A 591 16.73 -36.30 -17.28
N GLN A 592 18.00 -36.20 -17.67
CA GLN A 592 18.71 -34.91 -17.77
C GLN A 592 18.50 -34.20 -19.12
N THR A 593 17.92 -34.88 -20.11
CA THR A 593 17.70 -34.29 -21.44
C THR A 593 16.39 -33.50 -21.47
N SER A 594 16.46 -32.22 -21.83
CA SER A 594 15.29 -31.36 -22.00
C SER A 594 14.54 -31.69 -23.29
N LEU A 595 13.23 -31.47 -23.28
CA LEU A 595 12.35 -31.84 -24.36
C LEU A 595 12.07 -30.65 -25.28
N ASN A 596 12.44 -30.72 -26.55
CA ASN A 596 12.19 -29.63 -27.51
C ASN A 596 10.92 -29.89 -28.32
N VAL A 597 9.94 -28.99 -28.21
CA VAL A 597 8.71 -29.04 -29.03
C VAL A 597 8.80 -28.10 -30.24
N HIS A 598 8.07 -28.45 -31.29
CA HIS A 598 7.96 -27.68 -32.53
C HIS A 598 6.49 -27.37 -32.81
N LEU A 599 6.21 -26.12 -33.20
CA LEU A 599 4.86 -25.66 -33.56
C LEU A 599 4.68 -25.61 -35.09
N GLY A 600 3.82 -26.47 -35.64
CA GLY A 600 3.36 -26.40 -37.02
C GLY A 600 2.10 -25.56 -37.15
N ILE A 601 2.04 -24.68 -38.15
CA ILE A 601 0.93 -23.74 -38.39
C ILE A 601 0.44 -23.93 -39.82
N HIS A 602 -0.85 -24.25 -39.97
CA HIS A 602 -1.48 -24.43 -41.27
C HIS A 602 -2.74 -23.57 -41.39
N LEU A 603 -2.89 -22.86 -42.51
CA LEU A 603 -4.09 -22.06 -42.79
C LEU A 603 -5.10 -22.89 -43.58
N ARG A 604 -6.32 -23.06 -43.05
CA ARG A 604 -7.43 -23.77 -43.71
C ARG A 604 -8.75 -23.04 -43.50
N ASN A 605 -9.44 -22.69 -44.59
CA ASN A 605 -10.82 -22.17 -44.56
C ASN A 605 -11.07 -21.13 -43.44
N ASN A 606 -10.28 -20.05 -43.42
CA ASN A 606 -10.35 -18.97 -42.43
C ASN A 606 -10.03 -19.36 -40.96
N THR A 607 -9.35 -20.50 -40.77
CA THR A 607 -8.84 -20.97 -39.47
C THR A 607 -7.38 -21.40 -39.55
N LEU A 608 -6.67 -21.31 -38.43
CA LEU A 608 -5.29 -21.76 -38.26
C LEU A 608 -5.29 -23.05 -37.44
N ASP A 609 -4.78 -24.11 -38.04
CA ASP A 609 -4.49 -25.37 -37.37
C ASP A 609 -3.07 -25.31 -36.79
N LEU A 610 -2.99 -25.23 -35.46
CA LEU A 610 -1.77 -25.33 -34.69
C LEU A 610 -1.51 -26.78 -34.31
N THR A 611 -0.29 -27.26 -34.56
CA THR A 611 0.12 -28.63 -34.27
C THR A 611 1.42 -28.66 -33.50
N VAL A 612 1.44 -29.34 -32.34
CA VAL A 612 2.64 -29.48 -31.52
C VAL A 612 3.26 -30.84 -31.80
N THR A 613 4.55 -30.85 -32.15
CA THR A 613 5.30 -32.07 -32.45
C THR A 613 6.60 -32.12 -31.65
N GLY A 614 7.08 -33.33 -31.37
CA GLY A 614 8.32 -33.56 -30.63
C GLY A 614 9.09 -34.76 -31.21
N PRO A 615 10.42 -34.82 -31.03
CA PRO A 615 11.23 -35.94 -31.52
C PRO A 615 10.77 -37.26 -30.89
N SER A 616 10.45 -38.25 -31.72
CA SER A 616 10.03 -39.60 -31.28
C SER A 616 8.81 -39.64 -30.36
N MET A 617 7.91 -38.65 -30.45
CA MET A 617 6.70 -38.58 -29.64
C MET A 617 5.44 -38.89 -30.46
N SER A 618 4.54 -39.70 -29.90
CA SER A 618 3.18 -39.86 -30.42
C SER A 618 2.31 -38.64 -30.09
N ALA A 619 1.18 -38.49 -30.79
CA ALA A 619 0.22 -37.42 -30.50
C ALA A 619 -0.35 -37.53 -29.07
N GLU A 620 -0.48 -38.75 -28.56
CA GLU A 620 -0.89 -39.02 -27.19
C GLU A 620 0.21 -38.65 -26.16
N ASP A 621 1.49 -38.87 -26.48
CA ASP A 621 2.60 -38.44 -25.62
C ASP A 621 2.65 -36.91 -25.51
N ILE A 622 2.38 -36.19 -26.60
CA ILE A 622 2.32 -34.72 -26.59
C ILE A 622 1.17 -34.24 -25.69
N SER A 623 -0.02 -34.84 -25.81
CA SER A 623 -1.16 -34.49 -24.96
C SER A 623 -0.85 -34.71 -23.48
N ALA A 624 -0.31 -35.87 -23.13
CA ALA A 624 0.03 -36.23 -21.77
C ALA A 624 1.19 -35.38 -21.20
N LEU A 625 2.13 -34.96 -22.06
CA LEU A 625 3.20 -34.03 -21.70
C LEU A 625 2.67 -32.64 -21.36
N LEU A 626 1.78 -32.08 -22.20
CA LEU A 626 1.18 -30.77 -21.95
C LEU A 626 0.35 -30.80 -20.65
N ASP A 627 -0.40 -31.88 -20.40
CA ASP A 627 -1.12 -32.09 -19.14
C ASP A 627 -0.18 -32.18 -17.93
N ALA A 628 0.94 -32.89 -18.07
CA ALA A 628 1.93 -33.06 -17.01
C ALA A 628 2.63 -31.74 -16.65
N TYR A 629 2.98 -30.92 -17.65
CA TYR A 629 3.56 -29.59 -17.46
C TYR A 629 2.61 -28.70 -16.66
N GLN A 630 1.32 -28.70 -16.99
CA GLN A 630 0.32 -27.91 -16.28
C GLN A 630 0.03 -28.40 -14.86
N GLN A 631 0.23 -29.69 -14.59
CA GLN A 631 0.20 -30.25 -13.24
C GLN A 631 1.47 -29.91 -12.45
N GLN A 632 2.39 -29.12 -13.01
CA GLN A 632 3.67 -28.74 -12.43
C GLN A 632 4.52 -29.95 -12.04
N LYS A 633 4.44 -31.03 -12.85
CA LYS A 633 5.34 -32.18 -12.69
C LYS A 633 6.73 -31.81 -13.19
N HIS A 634 7.74 -32.38 -12.54
CA HIS A 634 9.14 -32.15 -12.92
C HIS A 634 9.62 -33.15 -13.98
N TYR A 635 9.07 -34.37 -13.95
CA TYR A 635 9.44 -35.44 -14.87
C TYR A 635 8.20 -36.08 -15.51
N PHE A 636 8.37 -36.53 -16.75
CA PHE A 636 7.36 -37.24 -17.51
C PHE A 636 7.94 -38.52 -18.12
N ILE A 637 7.17 -39.60 -18.09
CA ILE A 637 7.52 -40.88 -18.72
C ILE A 637 6.76 -40.98 -20.03
N LEU A 638 7.50 -41.07 -21.13
CA LEU A 638 6.96 -41.33 -22.46
C LEU A 638 6.45 -42.78 -22.55
N ARG A 639 5.52 -43.08 -23.46
CA ARG A 639 5.02 -44.46 -23.65
C ARG A 639 6.09 -45.48 -24.03
N ASN A 640 7.21 -45.04 -24.60
CA ASN A 640 8.36 -45.87 -24.90
C ASN A 640 9.23 -46.20 -23.66
N GLY A 641 8.84 -45.71 -22.46
CA GLY A 641 9.55 -45.91 -21.20
C GLY A 641 10.65 -44.89 -20.92
N GLU A 642 10.91 -43.94 -21.83
CA GLU A 642 11.93 -42.92 -21.62
C GLU A 642 11.46 -41.82 -20.67
N ILE A 643 12.34 -41.43 -19.75
CA ILE A 643 12.09 -40.36 -18.80
C ILE A 643 12.61 -39.06 -19.39
N ARG A 644 11.85 -37.97 -19.26
CA ARG A 644 12.22 -36.65 -19.74
C ARG A 644 11.94 -35.59 -18.68
N LYS A 645 12.82 -34.61 -18.61
CA LYS A 645 12.63 -33.43 -17.79
C LYS A 645 11.61 -32.50 -18.47
N LEU A 646 10.61 -32.06 -17.70
CA LEU A 646 9.58 -31.13 -18.20
C LEU A 646 10.03 -29.67 -18.21
N ASP A 647 11.07 -29.33 -17.46
CA ASP A 647 11.71 -28.01 -17.48
C ASP A 647 12.36 -27.76 -18.85
N SER A 648 11.57 -27.34 -19.82
CA SER A 648 11.99 -27.04 -21.18
C SER A 648 11.64 -25.60 -21.55
N PRO A 649 12.62 -24.79 -21.98
CA PRO A 649 12.39 -23.44 -22.50
C PRO A 649 11.36 -23.42 -23.64
N SER A 650 11.34 -24.43 -24.51
CA SER A 650 10.40 -24.50 -25.64
C SER A 650 8.94 -24.66 -25.20
N ILE A 651 8.67 -25.41 -24.13
CA ILE A 651 7.32 -25.61 -23.59
C ILE A 651 6.87 -24.34 -22.84
N GLU A 652 7.79 -23.72 -22.10
CA GLU A 652 7.53 -22.45 -21.42
C GLU A 652 7.19 -21.33 -22.41
N GLU A 653 7.93 -21.23 -23.52
CA GLU A 653 7.63 -20.27 -24.59
C GLU A 653 6.31 -20.57 -25.29
N LEU A 654 5.99 -21.85 -25.53
CA LEU A 654 4.69 -22.25 -26.07
C LEU A 654 3.56 -21.83 -25.12
N ASP A 655 3.68 -22.09 -23.82
CA ASP A 655 2.70 -21.68 -22.80
C ASP A 655 2.49 -20.16 -22.78
N LYS A 656 3.58 -19.39 -22.91
CA LYS A 656 3.52 -17.93 -23.04
C LYS A 656 2.77 -17.51 -24.30
N VAL A 657 3.06 -18.10 -25.46
CA VAL A 657 2.35 -17.81 -26.72
C VAL A 657 0.86 -18.11 -26.58
N MET A 658 0.51 -19.26 -26.01
CA MET A 658 -0.88 -19.66 -25.79
C MET A 658 -1.60 -18.69 -24.85
N THR A 659 -0.96 -18.34 -23.74
CA THR A 659 -1.49 -17.37 -22.77
C THR A 659 -1.70 -15.99 -23.40
N SER A 660 -0.76 -15.52 -24.22
CA SER A 660 -0.90 -14.25 -24.97
C SER A 660 -2.07 -14.27 -25.96
N LEU A 661 -2.40 -15.42 -26.53
CA LEU A 661 -3.57 -15.62 -27.38
C LEU A 661 -4.87 -15.87 -26.60
N ASN A 662 -4.82 -15.81 -25.26
CA ASN A 662 -5.93 -16.16 -24.38
C ASN A 662 -6.43 -17.60 -24.61
N LEU A 663 -5.48 -18.52 -24.75
CA LEU A 663 -5.70 -19.95 -24.94
C LEU A 663 -4.91 -20.72 -23.87
N ASN A 664 -5.31 -21.95 -23.63
CA ASN A 664 -4.69 -22.82 -22.66
C ASN A 664 -4.07 -24.04 -23.36
N LEU A 665 -2.97 -24.59 -22.82
CA LEU A 665 -2.38 -25.81 -23.41
C LEU A 665 -3.34 -27.01 -23.40
N LYS A 666 -4.36 -27.04 -22.52
CA LYS A 666 -5.43 -28.07 -22.52
C LYS A 666 -6.32 -28.02 -23.75
N ASP A 667 -6.37 -26.88 -24.42
CA ASP A 667 -7.19 -26.72 -25.62
C ASP A 667 -6.62 -27.57 -26.77
N PHE A 668 -5.35 -27.99 -26.69
CA PHE A 668 -4.78 -28.97 -27.61
C PHE A 668 -5.40 -30.35 -27.39
N THR A 669 -6.05 -30.86 -28.43
CA THR A 669 -6.54 -32.24 -28.46
C THR A 669 -5.65 -33.06 -29.37
N LYS A 670 -4.99 -34.09 -28.82
CA LYS A 670 -3.99 -34.90 -29.55
C LYS A 670 -2.91 -34.03 -30.23
N GLY A 671 -2.47 -32.98 -29.54
CA GLY A 671 -1.47 -32.04 -30.06
C GLY A 671 -1.96 -31.13 -31.18
N LYS A 672 -3.28 -31.01 -31.42
CA LYS A 672 -3.87 -30.08 -32.40
C LYS A 672 -4.82 -29.08 -31.77
N LEU A 673 -4.80 -27.84 -32.26
CA LEU A 673 -5.71 -26.77 -31.86
C LEU A 673 -6.05 -25.90 -33.06
N THR A 674 -7.34 -25.64 -33.28
CA THR A 674 -7.80 -24.76 -34.36
C THR A 674 -8.22 -23.40 -33.79
N ILE A 675 -7.69 -22.32 -34.34
CA ILE A 675 -8.00 -20.94 -33.95
C ILE A 675 -8.42 -20.09 -35.15
N PRO A 676 -9.12 -18.96 -34.99
CA PRO A 676 -9.50 -18.12 -36.14
C PRO A 676 -8.30 -17.47 -36.87
N ALA A 677 -8.39 -17.32 -38.20
CA ALA A 677 -7.29 -16.80 -39.02
C ALA A 677 -6.93 -15.32 -38.76
N TYR A 678 -7.85 -14.51 -38.24
CA TYR A 678 -7.55 -13.14 -37.84
C TYR A 678 -6.44 -13.04 -36.77
N ARG A 679 -6.12 -14.15 -36.08
CA ARG A 679 -5.02 -14.20 -35.10
C ARG A 679 -3.65 -14.42 -35.73
N ALA A 680 -3.57 -14.66 -37.05
CA ALA A 680 -2.34 -15.04 -37.74
C ALA A 680 -1.22 -14.02 -37.56
N PHE A 681 -1.53 -12.73 -37.77
CA PHE A 681 -0.55 -11.66 -37.67
C PHE A 681 0.02 -11.55 -36.24
N TYR A 682 -0.85 -11.62 -35.24
CA TYR A 682 -0.42 -11.55 -33.85
C TYR A 682 0.40 -12.78 -33.44
N LEU A 683 -0.02 -13.99 -33.86
CA LEU A 683 0.73 -15.23 -33.66
C LEU A 683 2.14 -15.13 -34.27
N GLN A 684 2.27 -14.62 -35.50
CA GLN A 684 3.58 -14.42 -36.13
C GLN A 684 4.47 -13.52 -35.28
N LYS A 685 3.97 -12.36 -34.82
CA LYS A 685 4.76 -11.43 -33.99
C LYS A 685 5.17 -12.04 -32.65
N LEU A 686 4.31 -12.85 -32.03
CA LEU A 686 4.66 -13.58 -30.82
C LEU A 686 5.76 -14.62 -31.04
N LEU A 687 5.77 -15.28 -32.20
CA LEU A 687 6.76 -16.29 -32.54
C LEU A 687 8.11 -15.69 -32.97
N GLU A 688 8.12 -14.53 -33.63
CA GLU A 688 9.35 -13.80 -34.00
C GLU A 688 10.18 -13.36 -32.78
N GLN A 689 9.55 -13.24 -31.61
CA GLN A 689 10.19 -12.82 -30.35
C GLN A 689 10.73 -14.00 -29.52
N ARG A 690 10.80 -15.21 -30.09
CA ARG A 690 11.06 -16.45 -29.37
C ARG A 690 12.17 -17.26 -30.05
N ASP A 691 13.23 -17.53 -29.32
CA ASP A 691 14.40 -18.24 -29.84
C ASP A 691 14.34 -19.76 -29.59
N ASN A 692 13.64 -20.21 -28.54
CA ASN A 692 13.65 -21.63 -28.14
C ASN A 692 12.50 -22.44 -28.76
N LEU A 693 11.39 -21.79 -29.10
CA LEU A 693 10.24 -22.41 -29.77
C LEU A 693 10.41 -22.34 -31.29
N LYS A 694 10.84 -23.45 -31.88
CA LYS A 694 10.87 -23.59 -33.34
C LYS A 694 9.45 -23.72 -33.89
N PHE A 695 9.17 -23.00 -34.97
CA PHE A 695 7.91 -23.13 -35.69
C PHE A 695 8.10 -23.34 -37.19
N SER A 696 7.09 -23.91 -37.83
CA SER A 696 6.98 -24.05 -39.28
C SER A 696 5.60 -23.63 -39.73
N SER A 697 5.52 -22.97 -40.88
CA SER A 697 4.26 -22.49 -41.46
C SER A 697 4.18 -22.78 -42.95
N ASP A 698 2.97 -23.02 -43.43
CA ASP A 698 2.71 -23.19 -44.87
C ASP A 698 2.80 -21.86 -45.65
N HIS A 699 2.80 -21.95 -46.98
CA HIS A 699 2.86 -20.78 -47.85
C HIS A 699 1.63 -19.88 -47.71
N ALA A 700 0.45 -20.46 -47.44
CA ALA A 700 -0.79 -19.72 -47.31
C ALA A 700 -0.76 -18.79 -46.08
N PHE A 701 -0.27 -19.28 -44.94
CA PHE A 701 -0.04 -18.48 -43.74
C PHE A 701 0.96 -17.35 -43.99
N LYS A 702 2.09 -17.64 -44.65
CA LYS A 702 3.10 -16.63 -44.96
C LYS A 702 2.54 -15.52 -45.86
N ASN A 703 1.77 -15.88 -46.89
CA ASN A 703 1.13 -14.90 -47.77
C ASN A 703 0.12 -14.02 -47.02
N LEU A 704 -0.72 -14.62 -46.16
CA LEU A 704 -1.67 -13.88 -45.32
C LEU A 704 -0.93 -12.84 -44.45
N VAL A 705 0.11 -13.25 -43.73
CA VAL A 705 0.90 -12.36 -42.86
C VAL A 705 1.55 -11.25 -43.68
N ASP A 706 2.18 -11.58 -44.81
CA ASP A 706 2.84 -10.63 -45.70
C ASP A 706 1.85 -9.59 -46.27
N ASP A 707 0.66 -10.03 -46.70
CA ASP A 707 -0.37 -9.17 -47.28
C ASP A 707 -0.97 -8.25 -46.22
N LEU A 708 -1.15 -8.75 -44.98
CA LEU A 708 -1.59 -7.95 -43.83
C LEU A 708 -0.53 -6.92 -43.42
N GLU A 709 0.75 -7.29 -43.39
CA GLU A 709 1.84 -6.38 -43.00
C GLU A 709 2.07 -5.28 -44.06
N LYS A 710 1.97 -5.63 -45.34
CA LYS A 710 2.14 -4.68 -46.46
C LYS A 710 0.85 -3.91 -46.79
N GLY A 711 -0.30 -4.34 -46.25
CA GLY A 711 -1.62 -3.74 -46.45
C GLY A 711 -2.08 -3.76 -47.91
N LYS A 712 -1.57 -4.69 -48.73
CA LYS A 712 -1.80 -4.70 -50.18
C LYS A 712 -1.77 -6.13 -50.72
N ILE A 713 -2.92 -6.66 -51.13
CA ILE A 713 -2.90 -7.75 -52.12
C ILE A 713 -2.39 -7.18 -53.45
N LYS A 714 -1.49 -7.92 -54.10
CA LYS A 714 -0.88 -7.52 -55.38
C LYS A 714 -1.88 -7.46 -56.55
N GLU A 715 -3.05 -8.10 -56.44
CA GLU A 715 -3.94 -8.36 -57.59
C GLU A 715 -5.27 -7.60 -57.61
N ALA A 716 -5.59 -6.79 -56.60
CA ALA A 716 -6.85 -6.03 -56.58
C ALA A 716 -6.83 -4.90 -57.65
N LYS A 717 -7.49 -5.16 -58.80
CA LYS A 717 -7.60 -4.21 -59.92
C LYS A 717 -8.71 -3.19 -59.64
N VAL A 718 -8.35 -1.91 -59.70
CA VAL A 718 -9.31 -0.80 -59.59
C VAL A 718 -10.26 -0.82 -60.80
N PRO A 719 -11.58 -0.67 -60.62
CA PRO A 719 -12.52 -0.52 -61.75
C PRO A 719 -12.10 0.60 -62.69
N ALA A 720 -12.08 0.33 -64.01
CA ALA A 720 -11.46 1.22 -65.00
C ALA A 720 -12.01 2.66 -65.00
N LYS A 721 -13.31 2.83 -64.70
CA LYS A 721 -13.95 4.16 -64.59
C LYS A 721 -13.41 4.97 -63.40
N LEU A 722 -13.15 4.31 -62.27
CA LEU A 722 -12.72 4.95 -61.02
C LEU A 722 -11.20 5.11 -60.95
N ASP A 723 -10.43 4.35 -61.73
CA ASP A 723 -8.96 4.43 -61.73
C ASP A 723 -8.42 5.82 -62.09
N LYS A 724 -9.12 6.55 -62.98
CA LYS A 724 -8.75 7.93 -63.36
C LYS A 724 -9.28 8.99 -62.38
N VAL A 725 -10.20 8.62 -61.48
CA VAL A 725 -10.83 9.53 -60.51
C VAL A 725 -10.14 9.46 -59.15
N LEU A 726 -9.73 8.27 -58.73
CA LEU A 726 -9.12 8.02 -57.42
C LEU A 726 -7.70 8.58 -57.34
N ARG A 727 -7.42 9.30 -56.24
CA ARG A 727 -6.06 9.70 -55.88
C ARG A 727 -5.22 8.48 -55.48
N PRO A 728 -3.87 8.53 -55.59
CA PRO A 728 -3.01 7.38 -55.28
C PRO A 728 -3.26 6.76 -53.90
N TYR A 729 -3.41 7.58 -52.86
CA TYR A 729 -3.73 7.08 -51.52
C TYR A 729 -5.13 6.43 -51.47
N GLN A 730 -6.12 6.94 -52.19
CA GLN A 730 -7.45 6.32 -52.22
C GLN A 730 -7.41 4.94 -52.90
N LYS A 731 -6.57 4.77 -53.94
CA LYS A 731 -6.31 3.45 -54.53
C LYS A 731 -5.69 2.48 -53.53
N ASP A 732 -4.74 2.95 -52.72
CA ASP A 732 -4.15 2.14 -51.63
C ASP A 732 -5.20 1.76 -50.57
N GLY A 733 -6.13 2.65 -50.25
CA GLY A 733 -7.20 2.35 -49.30
C GLY A 733 -8.22 1.35 -49.84
N PHE A 734 -8.57 1.43 -51.14
CA PHE A 734 -9.33 0.39 -51.82
C PHE A 734 -8.61 -0.97 -51.79
N LYS A 735 -7.31 -1.01 -52.08
CA LYS A 735 -6.53 -2.25 -52.04
C LYS A 735 -6.49 -2.86 -50.64
N TRP A 736 -6.38 -2.03 -49.60
CA TRP A 736 -6.45 -2.48 -48.22
C TRP A 736 -7.83 -3.07 -47.89
N LEU A 737 -8.92 -2.39 -48.26
CA LEU A 737 -10.28 -2.91 -48.11
C LEU A 737 -10.45 -4.26 -48.84
N ALA A 738 -9.97 -4.36 -50.07
CA ALA A 738 -10.00 -5.60 -50.84
C ALA A 738 -9.18 -6.72 -50.16
N THR A 739 -8.06 -6.38 -49.51
CA THR A 739 -7.23 -7.31 -48.70
C THR A 739 -8.04 -7.89 -47.56
N MET A 740 -8.75 -7.05 -46.80
CA MET A 740 -9.61 -7.50 -45.71
C MET A 740 -10.73 -8.41 -46.23
N THR A 741 -11.39 -8.03 -47.32
CA THR A 741 -12.42 -8.83 -47.98
C THR A 741 -11.91 -10.19 -48.46
N HIS A 742 -10.72 -10.26 -49.08
CA HIS A 742 -10.16 -11.50 -49.60
C HIS A 742 -9.91 -12.56 -48.51
N TYR A 743 -9.55 -12.12 -47.31
CA TYR A 743 -9.29 -12.99 -46.17
C TYR A 743 -10.48 -13.09 -45.20
N ASN A 744 -11.67 -12.59 -45.57
CA ASN A 744 -12.87 -12.53 -44.73
C ASN A 744 -12.62 -11.89 -43.35
N LEU A 745 -11.90 -10.77 -43.36
CA LEU A 745 -11.57 -9.96 -42.19
C LEU A 745 -12.36 -8.65 -42.20
N GLY A 746 -12.68 -8.14 -41.01
CA GLY A 746 -13.28 -6.82 -40.85
C GLY A 746 -12.23 -5.71 -40.80
N GLY A 747 -12.61 -4.48 -41.17
CA GLY A 747 -11.68 -3.35 -41.19
C GLY A 747 -12.28 -2.01 -40.74
N LEU A 748 -11.46 -1.22 -40.04
CA LEU A 748 -11.73 0.18 -39.67
C LEU A 748 -11.01 1.16 -40.61
N LEU A 749 -11.75 1.83 -41.49
CA LEU A 749 -11.22 2.91 -42.32
C LEU A 749 -11.35 4.25 -41.58
N ALA A 750 -10.23 4.67 -40.99
CA ALA A 750 -10.12 5.78 -40.05
C ALA A 750 -9.42 7.02 -40.66
N ASP A 751 -9.50 7.20 -41.98
CA ASP A 751 -8.94 8.37 -42.65
C ASP A 751 -9.57 9.69 -42.16
N GLU A 752 -8.74 10.73 -42.07
CA GLU A 752 -9.16 12.08 -41.70
C GLU A 752 -10.31 12.59 -42.60
N MET A 753 -11.24 13.35 -42.00
CA MET A 753 -12.42 13.89 -42.69
C MET A 753 -12.03 14.68 -43.95
N GLY A 754 -12.63 14.36 -45.09
CA GLY A 754 -12.35 14.99 -46.38
C GLY A 754 -11.36 14.23 -47.28
N LEU A 755 -10.76 13.12 -46.82
CA LEU A 755 -9.91 12.27 -47.67
C LEU A 755 -10.69 11.35 -48.64
N GLY A 756 -12.03 11.38 -48.60
CA GLY A 756 -12.90 10.63 -49.52
C GLY A 756 -13.03 9.14 -49.15
N LYS A 757 -13.41 8.84 -47.91
CA LYS A 757 -13.69 7.47 -47.45
C LYS A 757 -14.82 6.81 -48.25
N THR A 758 -15.90 7.55 -48.48
CA THR A 758 -17.06 7.13 -49.27
C THR A 758 -16.62 6.58 -50.64
N LEU A 759 -15.81 7.34 -51.39
CA LEU A 759 -15.35 6.93 -52.71
C LEU A 759 -14.50 5.65 -52.68
N GLN A 760 -13.68 5.45 -51.64
CA GLN A 760 -12.89 4.22 -51.48
C GLN A 760 -13.80 2.99 -51.26
N VAL A 761 -14.83 3.15 -50.43
CA VAL A 761 -15.84 2.12 -50.16
C VAL A 761 -16.69 1.83 -51.39
N LEU A 762 -17.15 2.85 -52.11
CA LEU A 762 -17.89 2.65 -53.35
C LEU A 762 -17.06 1.88 -54.39
N THR A 763 -15.74 2.13 -54.44
CA THR A 763 -14.83 1.37 -55.29
C THR A 763 -14.81 -0.12 -54.91
N LEU A 764 -14.81 -0.44 -53.61
CA LEU A 764 -14.94 -1.81 -53.11
C LEU A 764 -16.28 -2.43 -53.54
N LEU A 765 -17.40 -1.73 -53.32
CA LEU A 765 -18.73 -2.24 -53.67
C LEU A 765 -18.88 -2.52 -55.17
N VAL A 766 -18.32 -1.67 -56.04
CA VAL A 766 -18.26 -1.93 -57.48
C VAL A 766 -17.47 -3.21 -57.79
N SER A 767 -16.37 -3.47 -57.07
CA SER A 767 -15.57 -4.69 -57.26
C SER A 767 -16.27 -5.97 -56.77
N LEU A 768 -17.25 -5.84 -55.88
CA LEU A 768 -18.07 -6.94 -55.35
C LEU A 768 -19.43 -7.08 -56.04
N LYS A 769 -19.69 -6.28 -57.07
CA LYS A 769 -20.96 -6.30 -57.79
C LYS A 769 -21.29 -7.71 -58.28
N GLY A 770 -22.51 -8.16 -58.00
CA GLY A 770 -23.02 -9.48 -58.37
C GLY A 770 -22.74 -10.60 -57.35
N LYS A 771 -22.07 -10.33 -56.23
CA LYS A 771 -21.86 -11.30 -55.15
C LYS A 771 -23.00 -11.35 -54.12
N GLY A 772 -23.69 -10.23 -53.93
CA GLY A 772 -24.84 -10.12 -53.04
C GLY A 772 -25.22 -8.65 -52.79
N SER A 773 -26.27 -8.44 -52.01
CA SER A 773 -26.70 -7.09 -51.61
C SER A 773 -25.81 -6.53 -50.50
N ASN A 774 -25.57 -5.23 -50.52
CA ASN A 774 -24.73 -4.53 -49.54
C ASN A 774 -25.58 -3.59 -48.70
N LEU A 775 -25.31 -3.50 -47.40
CA LEU A 775 -26.00 -2.61 -46.47
C LEU A 775 -25.08 -1.48 -46.02
N ILE A 776 -25.54 -0.24 -46.15
CA ILE A 776 -24.89 0.95 -45.61
C ILE A 776 -25.76 1.50 -44.49
N VAL A 777 -25.19 1.63 -43.30
CA VAL A 777 -25.83 2.21 -42.12
C VAL A 777 -25.12 3.51 -41.78
N ALA A 778 -25.83 4.63 -41.84
CA ALA A 778 -25.24 5.94 -41.61
C ALA A 778 -26.12 6.82 -40.72
N PRO A 779 -25.64 7.97 -40.21
CA PRO A 779 -26.52 8.96 -39.59
C PRO A 779 -27.63 9.40 -40.55
N ALA A 780 -28.83 9.66 -40.03
CA ALA A 780 -29.98 10.05 -40.85
C ALA A 780 -29.74 11.33 -41.68
N SER A 781 -28.80 12.18 -41.27
CA SER A 781 -28.39 13.39 -41.98
C SER A 781 -27.60 13.13 -43.27
N VAL A 782 -27.01 11.94 -43.45
CA VAL A 782 -26.08 11.67 -44.57
C VAL A 782 -26.52 10.51 -45.48
N ILE A 783 -27.65 9.84 -45.20
CA ILE A 783 -28.16 8.73 -46.03
C ILE A 783 -28.41 9.14 -47.49
N TYR A 784 -28.96 10.34 -47.73
CA TYR A 784 -29.17 10.86 -49.09
C TYR A 784 -27.87 11.35 -49.73
N ASN A 785 -26.86 11.72 -48.94
CA ASN A 785 -25.54 12.03 -49.47
C ASN A 785 -24.87 10.76 -50.04
N TRP A 786 -24.98 9.63 -49.35
CA TRP A 786 -24.54 8.33 -49.88
C TRP A 786 -25.21 7.98 -51.21
N GLN A 787 -26.53 8.18 -51.32
CA GLN A 787 -27.25 8.01 -52.58
C GLN A 787 -26.68 8.90 -53.69
N ASN A 788 -26.52 10.20 -53.43
CA ASN A 788 -25.98 11.16 -54.41
C ASN A 788 -24.55 10.80 -54.85
N GLU A 789 -23.70 10.32 -53.94
CA GLU A 789 -22.34 9.89 -54.28
C GLU A 789 -22.33 8.61 -55.13
N ILE A 790 -23.23 7.66 -54.87
CA ILE A 790 -23.42 6.47 -55.71
C ILE A 790 -23.85 6.87 -57.12
N GLU A 791 -24.87 7.72 -57.24
CA GLU A 791 -25.38 8.19 -58.53
C GLU A 791 -24.30 8.95 -59.34
N LYS A 792 -23.45 9.71 -58.64
CA LYS A 792 -22.38 10.50 -59.26
C LYS A 792 -21.17 9.66 -59.69
N PHE A 793 -20.65 8.82 -58.81
CA PHE A 793 -19.36 8.16 -59.01
C PHE A 793 -19.49 6.72 -59.51
N THR A 794 -20.56 6.03 -59.14
CA THR A 794 -20.79 4.62 -59.43
C THR A 794 -22.22 4.36 -59.91
N PRO A 795 -22.68 5.00 -61.01
CA PRO A 795 -24.06 4.89 -61.49
C PRO A 795 -24.43 3.46 -61.94
N GLU A 796 -23.44 2.59 -62.11
CA GLU A 796 -23.66 1.15 -62.32
C GLU A 796 -24.20 0.40 -61.09
N LEU A 797 -24.10 0.94 -59.87
CA LEU A 797 -24.67 0.33 -58.67
C LEU A 797 -26.11 0.80 -58.48
N SER A 798 -27.04 -0.15 -58.43
CA SER A 798 -28.42 0.13 -58.09
C SER A 798 -28.56 0.31 -56.57
N CYS A 799 -29.02 1.50 -56.13
CA CYS A 799 -29.21 1.77 -54.71
C CYS A 799 -30.66 2.11 -54.35
N VAL A 800 -30.99 1.97 -53.06
CA VAL A 800 -32.27 2.40 -52.47
C VAL A 800 -32.04 2.93 -51.06
N VAL A 801 -32.68 4.05 -50.73
CA VAL A 801 -32.70 4.60 -49.37
C VAL A 801 -33.96 4.12 -48.66
N LEU A 802 -33.78 3.47 -47.51
CA LEU A 802 -34.86 2.97 -46.65
C LEU A 802 -35.38 4.12 -45.78
N GLY A 803 -36.22 4.96 -46.37
CA GLY A 803 -36.75 6.19 -45.77
C GLY A 803 -38.28 6.23 -45.75
N GLY A 804 -38.83 7.07 -44.86
CA GLY A 804 -40.29 7.24 -44.71
C GLY A 804 -40.84 6.59 -43.44
N THR A 805 -42.11 6.24 -43.45
CA THR A 805 -42.83 5.53 -42.39
C THR A 805 -42.37 4.07 -42.25
N LYS A 806 -42.72 3.40 -41.14
CA LYS A 806 -42.35 1.99 -40.93
C LYS A 806 -42.86 1.09 -42.07
N LYS A 807 -44.07 1.34 -42.58
CA LYS A 807 -44.67 0.59 -43.67
C LYS A 807 -43.92 0.81 -44.99
N GLU A 808 -43.61 2.05 -45.34
CA GLU A 808 -42.84 2.37 -46.56
C GLU A 808 -41.45 1.73 -46.53
N ARG A 809 -40.76 1.77 -45.38
CA ARG A 809 -39.44 1.12 -45.23
C ARG A 809 -39.51 -0.39 -45.36
N GLN A 810 -40.56 -1.03 -44.85
CA GLN A 810 -40.78 -2.46 -45.02
C GLN A 810 -41.00 -2.84 -46.48
N GLU A 811 -41.86 -2.09 -47.20
CA GLU A 811 -42.11 -2.29 -48.64
C GLU A 811 -40.85 -2.07 -49.47
N GLN A 812 -40.07 -1.02 -49.17
CA GLN A 812 -38.77 -0.77 -49.82
C GLN A 812 -37.79 -1.92 -49.57
N LEU A 813 -37.69 -2.41 -48.34
CA LEU A 813 -36.77 -3.51 -48.00
C LEU A 813 -37.16 -4.84 -48.68
N GLN A 814 -38.47 -5.10 -48.85
CA GLN A 814 -38.97 -6.26 -49.59
C GLN A 814 -38.69 -6.16 -51.08
N THR A 815 -38.91 -4.98 -51.68
CA THR A 815 -38.66 -4.74 -53.11
C THR A 815 -37.17 -4.59 -53.45
N ALA A 816 -36.31 -4.44 -52.44
CA ALA A 816 -34.88 -4.23 -52.58
C ALA A 816 -34.04 -5.51 -52.82
N GLU A 817 -34.63 -6.70 -52.91
CA GLU A 817 -33.87 -7.95 -53.17
C GLU A 817 -33.03 -7.90 -54.46
N ASN A 818 -33.42 -7.07 -55.43
CA ASN A 818 -32.70 -6.88 -56.69
C ASN A 818 -31.78 -5.64 -56.70
N LYS A 819 -31.52 -5.02 -55.54
CA LYS A 819 -30.65 -3.84 -55.43
C LYS A 819 -29.26 -4.23 -54.93
N ASP A 820 -28.25 -3.59 -55.52
CA ASP A 820 -26.85 -3.79 -55.13
C ASP A 820 -26.56 -3.18 -53.75
N VAL A 821 -27.17 -2.03 -53.45
CA VAL A 821 -26.89 -1.26 -52.22
C VAL A 821 -28.19 -0.78 -51.55
N LEU A 822 -28.35 -1.10 -50.26
CA LEU A 822 -29.41 -0.59 -49.41
C LEU A 822 -28.81 0.40 -48.40
N ILE A 823 -29.42 1.58 -48.25
CA ILE A 823 -28.95 2.61 -47.33
C ILE A 823 -30.01 2.83 -46.26
N THR A 824 -29.63 2.70 -45.00
CA THR A 824 -30.52 2.92 -43.85
C THR A 824 -29.84 3.79 -42.79
N SER A 825 -30.64 4.29 -41.85
CA SER A 825 -30.12 5.01 -40.68
C SER A 825 -30.06 4.11 -39.45
N TYR A 826 -29.10 4.36 -38.54
CA TYR A 826 -29.01 3.65 -37.26
C TYR A 826 -30.35 3.61 -36.51
N ASP A 827 -31.09 4.72 -36.53
CA ASP A 827 -32.40 4.83 -35.87
C ASP A 827 -33.51 4.04 -36.54
N SER A 828 -33.43 3.84 -37.86
CA SER A 828 -34.41 3.03 -38.59
C SER A 828 -34.08 1.54 -38.44
N LEU A 829 -32.81 1.17 -38.62
CA LEU A 829 -32.32 -0.19 -38.41
C LEU A 829 -32.70 -0.74 -37.02
N LYS A 830 -32.45 0.04 -35.95
CA LYS A 830 -32.79 -0.42 -34.59
C LYS A 830 -34.30 -0.59 -34.35
N ARG A 831 -35.15 0.17 -35.04
CA ARG A 831 -36.62 0.12 -34.89
C ARG A 831 -37.25 -0.98 -35.72
N ASP A 832 -36.61 -1.33 -36.81
CA ASP A 832 -37.13 -2.23 -37.84
C ASP A 832 -36.31 -3.51 -37.94
N LEU A 833 -35.50 -3.85 -36.93
CA LEU A 833 -34.57 -4.97 -36.93
C LEU A 833 -35.24 -6.30 -37.29
N GLU A 834 -36.50 -6.48 -36.91
CA GLU A 834 -37.33 -7.63 -37.27
C GLU A 834 -37.42 -7.88 -38.77
N PHE A 835 -37.33 -6.84 -39.61
CA PHE A 835 -37.41 -6.99 -41.07
C PHE A 835 -36.08 -7.41 -41.72
N TYR A 836 -34.99 -7.43 -40.96
CA TYR A 836 -33.64 -7.78 -41.45
C TYR A 836 -33.20 -9.20 -41.06
N GLN A 837 -33.96 -9.91 -40.19
CA GLN A 837 -33.52 -11.19 -39.60
C GLN A 837 -33.25 -12.30 -40.61
N ASP A 838 -33.98 -12.32 -41.73
CA ASP A 838 -33.87 -13.37 -42.76
C ASP A 838 -33.07 -12.90 -44.00
N LYS A 839 -32.37 -11.76 -43.90
CA LYS A 839 -31.60 -11.18 -45.02
C LYS A 839 -30.11 -11.33 -44.77
N ASN A 840 -29.42 -11.87 -45.77
CA ASN A 840 -27.96 -11.99 -45.78
C ASN A 840 -27.38 -10.91 -46.69
N PHE A 841 -26.37 -10.21 -46.21
CA PHE A 841 -25.66 -9.19 -46.97
C PHE A 841 -24.25 -9.67 -47.34
N GLU A 842 -23.76 -9.29 -48.51
CA GLU A 842 -22.35 -9.50 -48.87
C GLU A 842 -21.46 -8.61 -47.99
N THR A 843 -21.87 -7.37 -47.76
CA THR A 843 -21.10 -6.42 -46.96
C THR A 843 -22.03 -5.50 -46.16
N GLU A 844 -21.70 -5.31 -44.88
CA GLU A 844 -22.27 -4.28 -44.01
C GLU A 844 -21.22 -3.19 -43.75
N ILE A 845 -21.56 -1.95 -44.10
CA ILE A 845 -20.73 -0.77 -43.87
C ILE A 845 -21.45 0.16 -42.90
N ILE A 846 -20.79 0.50 -41.80
CA ILE A 846 -21.27 1.53 -40.88
C ILE A 846 -20.46 2.81 -41.08
N ASP A 847 -21.15 3.93 -41.29
CA ASP A 847 -20.56 5.27 -41.38
C ASP A 847 -20.70 6.02 -40.05
N GLU A 848 -19.70 6.85 -39.73
CA GLU A 848 -19.56 7.48 -38.42
C GLU A 848 -19.69 6.47 -37.26
N ALA A 849 -18.77 5.49 -37.22
CA ALA A 849 -18.78 4.36 -36.30
C ALA A 849 -18.83 4.73 -34.80
N GLN A 850 -18.56 5.99 -34.43
CA GLN A 850 -18.80 6.50 -33.08
C GLN A 850 -20.28 6.42 -32.63
N ASN A 851 -21.22 6.24 -33.56
CA ASN A 851 -22.63 5.95 -33.23
C ASN A 851 -22.81 4.62 -32.49
N ILE A 852 -21.86 3.70 -32.57
CA ILE A 852 -21.87 2.40 -31.87
C ILE A 852 -20.85 2.32 -30.73
N LYS A 853 -20.36 3.47 -30.25
CA LYS A 853 -19.33 3.55 -29.19
C LYS A 853 -19.71 2.81 -27.90
N ASN A 854 -21.00 2.73 -27.59
CA ASN A 854 -21.50 1.96 -26.45
C ASN A 854 -22.08 0.62 -26.92
N ALA A 855 -21.37 -0.48 -26.64
CA ALA A 855 -21.77 -1.83 -27.02
C ALA A 855 -23.14 -2.27 -26.45
N LYS A 856 -23.60 -1.66 -25.36
CA LYS A 856 -24.91 -1.96 -24.75
C LYS A 856 -26.09 -1.23 -25.44
N SER A 857 -25.80 -0.24 -26.28
CA SER A 857 -26.83 0.55 -26.95
C SER A 857 -27.65 -0.30 -27.94
N ALA A 858 -28.91 0.06 -28.14
CA ALA A 858 -29.77 -0.62 -29.11
C ALA A 858 -29.22 -0.52 -30.55
N ALA A 859 -28.59 0.60 -30.90
CA ALA A 859 -27.95 0.78 -32.21
C ALA A 859 -26.77 -0.17 -32.43
N ALA A 860 -25.86 -0.28 -31.44
CA ALA A 860 -24.73 -1.21 -31.51
C ALA A 860 -25.18 -2.67 -31.60
N LYS A 861 -26.22 -3.05 -30.84
CA LYS A 861 -26.80 -4.40 -30.93
C LYS A 861 -27.44 -4.65 -32.30
N ALA A 862 -28.15 -3.67 -32.85
CA ALA A 862 -28.83 -3.81 -34.13
C ALA A 862 -27.84 -4.09 -35.27
N VAL A 863 -26.77 -3.30 -35.41
CA VAL A 863 -25.75 -3.55 -36.46
C VAL A 863 -24.99 -4.87 -36.26
N LYS A 864 -24.75 -5.29 -35.02
CA LYS A 864 -24.00 -6.53 -34.74
C LYS A 864 -24.78 -7.79 -35.11
N ILE A 865 -26.11 -7.73 -35.07
CA ILE A 865 -27.01 -8.87 -35.35
C ILE A 865 -27.20 -9.09 -36.86
N ILE A 866 -26.95 -8.08 -37.70
CA ILE A 866 -27.09 -8.22 -39.15
C ILE A 866 -26.11 -9.28 -39.66
N ASP A 867 -26.63 -10.21 -40.46
CA ASP A 867 -25.82 -11.24 -41.10
C ASP A 867 -25.15 -10.67 -42.35
N ALA A 868 -23.82 -10.59 -42.30
CA ALA A 868 -23.00 -10.09 -43.40
C ALA A 868 -21.63 -10.77 -43.44
N GLU A 869 -21.19 -11.16 -44.64
CA GLU A 869 -19.88 -11.81 -44.84
C GLU A 869 -18.71 -10.87 -44.52
N HIS A 870 -18.85 -9.59 -44.89
CA HIS A 870 -17.83 -8.57 -44.68
C HIS A 870 -18.37 -7.38 -43.89
N LYS A 871 -17.62 -6.95 -42.86
CA LYS A 871 -18.01 -5.81 -42.01
C LYS A 871 -16.94 -4.74 -42.02
N PHE A 872 -17.34 -3.52 -42.39
CA PHE A 872 -16.46 -2.35 -42.41
C PHE A 872 -17.04 -1.21 -41.59
N ALA A 873 -16.16 -0.48 -40.92
CA ALA A 873 -16.51 0.70 -40.14
C ALA A 873 -15.74 1.91 -40.66
N LEU A 874 -16.42 3.05 -40.81
CA LEU A 874 -15.84 4.30 -41.27
C LEU A 874 -15.94 5.35 -40.17
N THR A 875 -14.87 6.10 -39.96
CA THR A 875 -14.88 7.21 -39.00
C THR A 875 -13.76 8.20 -39.31
N GLY A 876 -13.97 9.48 -39.02
CA GLY A 876 -12.91 10.51 -39.06
C GLY A 876 -12.08 10.57 -37.77
N THR A 877 -12.63 10.02 -36.68
CA THR A 877 -12.13 10.12 -35.32
C THR A 877 -12.15 8.73 -34.67
N PRO A 878 -11.22 7.83 -35.05
CA PRO A 878 -11.27 6.41 -34.65
C PRO A 878 -11.29 6.15 -33.15
N ILE A 879 -10.76 7.08 -32.35
CA ILE A 879 -10.76 7.03 -30.89
C ILE A 879 -11.00 8.45 -30.41
N GLU A 880 -12.22 8.76 -29.95
CA GLU A 880 -12.52 10.09 -29.42
C GLU A 880 -12.12 10.20 -27.95
N ASN A 881 -12.43 9.21 -27.10
CA ASN A 881 -12.23 9.37 -25.66
C ASN A 881 -11.90 8.10 -24.83
N ASN A 882 -12.25 6.87 -25.24
CA ASN A 882 -12.07 5.67 -24.39
C ASN A 882 -11.81 4.37 -25.17
N LEU A 883 -11.00 3.45 -24.61
CA LEU A 883 -10.72 2.11 -25.18
C LEU A 883 -11.96 1.21 -25.28
N SER A 884 -13.02 1.48 -24.51
CA SER A 884 -14.29 0.77 -24.62
C SER A 884 -15.02 1.01 -25.94
N GLU A 885 -14.82 2.19 -26.56
CA GLU A 885 -15.38 2.52 -27.87
C GLU A 885 -14.69 1.71 -28.97
N LEU A 886 -13.36 1.63 -28.90
CA LEU A 886 -12.53 0.79 -29.76
C LEU A 886 -12.97 -0.67 -29.68
N TRP A 887 -13.15 -1.20 -28.46
CA TRP A 887 -13.64 -2.57 -28.26
C TRP A 887 -15.00 -2.79 -28.91
N SER A 888 -15.95 -1.85 -28.74
CA SER A 888 -17.29 -1.98 -29.33
C SER A 888 -17.26 -2.05 -30.86
N ILE A 889 -16.39 -1.27 -31.50
CA ILE A 889 -16.18 -1.26 -32.96
C ILE A 889 -15.54 -2.57 -33.40
N PHE A 890 -14.49 -3.04 -32.74
CA PHE A 890 -13.84 -4.31 -33.09
C PHE A 890 -14.73 -5.53 -32.86
N ASP A 891 -15.60 -5.49 -31.86
CA ASP A 891 -16.62 -6.51 -31.62
C ASP A 891 -17.71 -6.52 -32.72
N TYR A 892 -17.92 -5.39 -33.43
CA TYR A 892 -18.72 -5.36 -34.66
C TYR A 892 -17.96 -5.93 -35.87
N LEU A 893 -16.69 -5.52 -36.04
CA LEU A 893 -15.88 -5.93 -37.20
C LEU A 893 -15.55 -7.41 -37.19
N MET A 894 -15.13 -7.94 -36.03
CA MET A 894 -14.66 -9.30 -35.85
C MET A 894 -15.05 -9.77 -34.44
N PRO A 895 -16.27 -10.29 -34.25
CA PRO A 895 -16.75 -10.75 -32.94
C PRO A 895 -15.77 -11.72 -32.26
N GLY A 896 -15.47 -11.46 -30.99
CA GLY A 896 -14.54 -12.28 -30.20
C GLY A 896 -13.05 -12.04 -30.43
N PHE A 897 -12.65 -11.18 -31.39
CA PHE A 897 -11.25 -10.84 -31.66
C PHE A 897 -10.51 -10.33 -30.42
N LEU A 898 -11.14 -9.38 -29.70
CA LEU A 898 -10.63 -8.81 -28.44
C LEU A 898 -11.16 -9.52 -27.19
N GLY A 899 -11.79 -10.69 -27.35
CA GLY A 899 -12.53 -11.37 -26.29
C GLY A 899 -13.77 -10.60 -25.83
N ASN A 900 -14.41 -11.07 -24.77
CA ASN A 900 -15.54 -10.37 -24.17
C ASN A 900 -15.09 -9.06 -23.48
N TYR A 901 -16.02 -8.13 -23.25
CA TYR A 901 -15.67 -6.84 -22.68
C TYR A 901 -15.04 -6.92 -21.28
N THR A 902 -15.42 -7.90 -20.45
CA THR A 902 -14.83 -8.10 -19.12
C THR A 902 -13.34 -8.44 -19.22
N TYR A 903 -12.99 -9.37 -20.10
CA TYR A 903 -11.61 -9.75 -20.39
C TYR A 903 -10.83 -8.58 -20.96
N PHE A 904 -11.36 -7.88 -21.97
CA PHE A 904 -10.71 -6.72 -22.57
C PHE A 904 -10.46 -5.62 -21.53
N LYS A 905 -11.45 -5.38 -20.67
CA LYS A 905 -11.35 -4.36 -19.63
C LYS A 905 -10.25 -4.66 -18.61
N GLN A 906 -10.12 -5.92 -18.18
CA GLN A 906 -9.10 -6.34 -17.24
C GLN A 906 -7.70 -6.42 -17.89
N THR A 907 -7.62 -6.83 -19.15
CA THR A 907 -6.36 -7.11 -19.83
C THR A 907 -5.72 -5.86 -20.45
N PHE A 908 -6.54 -4.93 -20.96
CA PHE A 908 -6.10 -3.75 -21.69
C PHE A 908 -6.63 -2.46 -21.07
N GLU A 909 -7.94 -2.29 -20.90
CA GLU A 909 -8.52 -1.00 -20.50
C GLU A 909 -8.00 -0.51 -19.13
N GLN A 910 -8.05 -1.34 -18.08
CA GLN A 910 -7.59 -0.95 -16.75
C GLN A 910 -6.07 -0.74 -16.70
N PRO A 911 -5.22 -1.66 -17.18
CA PRO A 911 -3.77 -1.45 -17.17
C PRO A 911 -3.34 -0.21 -17.95
N ILE A 912 -3.95 0.07 -19.11
CA ILE A 912 -3.57 1.23 -19.94
C ILE A 912 -4.06 2.54 -19.32
N VAL A 913 -5.32 2.59 -18.86
CA VAL A 913 -5.95 3.84 -18.39
C VAL A 913 -5.59 4.17 -16.94
N LYS A 914 -5.53 3.17 -16.05
CA LYS A 914 -5.26 3.37 -14.62
C LYS A 914 -3.79 3.23 -14.26
N ASP A 915 -3.15 2.17 -14.75
CA ASP A 915 -1.78 1.81 -14.36
C ASP A 915 -0.73 2.40 -15.33
N HIS A 916 -1.18 3.04 -16.43
CA HIS A 916 -0.34 3.60 -17.49
C HIS A 916 0.67 2.59 -18.08
N ASP A 917 0.23 1.34 -18.21
CA ASP A 917 1.05 0.25 -18.75
C ASP A 917 1.25 0.39 -20.26
N LYS A 918 2.41 0.92 -20.64
CA LYS A 918 2.83 1.09 -22.04
C LYS A 918 2.99 -0.23 -22.79
N ASN A 919 3.36 -1.32 -22.12
CA ASN A 919 3.52 -2.60 -22.78
C ASN A 919 2.17 -3.14 -23.23
N LYS A 920 1.12 -2.97 -22.41
CA LYS A 920 -0.26 -3.32 -22.79
C LYS A 920 -0.81 -2.43 -23.90
N GLU A 921 -0.48 -1.14 -23.88
CA GLU A 921 -0.84 -0.21 -24.96
C GLU A 921 -0.21 -0.63 -26.29
N GLU A 922 1.09 -0.92 -26.29
CA GLU A 922 1.81 -1.40 -27.46
C GLU A 922 1.27 -2.75 -27.95
N GLN A 923 1.02 -3.69 -27.03
CA GLN A 923 0.43 -4.99 -27.34
C GLN A 923 -0.93 -4.83 -28.04
N LEU A 924 -1.81 -3.97 -27.53
CA LEU A 924 -3.11 -3.70 -28.15
C LEU A 924 -2.95 -3.04 -29.52
N SER A 925 -2.06 -2.06 -29.63
CA SER A 925 -1.76 -1.36 -30.89
C SER A 925 -1.29 -2.33 -31.98
N GLN A 926 -0.33 -3.20 -31.67
CA GLN A 926 0.17 -4.23 -32.59
C GLN A 926 -0.92 -5.22 -33.01
N LEU A 927 -1.82 -5.56 -32.09
CA LEU A 927 -2.92 -6.48 -32.36
C LEU A 927 -3.92 -5.89 -33.37
N ILE A 928 -4.32 -4.62 -33.19
CA ILE A 928 -5.33 -3.98 -34.04
C ILE A 928 -4.75 -3.39 -35.34
N ALA A 929 -3.45 -3.14 -35.40
CA ALA A 929 -2.81 -2.38 -36.48
C ALA A 929 -3.15 -2.87 -37.91
N PRO A 930 -3.17 -4.17 -38.24
CA PRO A 930 -3.51 -4.63 -39.60
C PRO A 930 -4.93 -4.27 -40.04
N PHE A 931 -5.83 -4.11 -39.06
CA PHE A 931 -7.27 -3.92 -39.25
C PHE A 931 -7.69 -2.45 -39.15
N VAL A 932 -6.75 -1.52 -38.99
CA VAL A 932 -7.00 -0.08 -38.94
C VAL A 932 -6.19 0.63 -40.00
N LEU A 933 -6.86 1.25 -40.97
CA LEU A 933 -6.21 2.15 -41.92
C LEU A 933 -6.48 3.61 -41.53
N ARG A 934 -5.45 4.32 -41.07
CA ARG A 934 -5.54 5.73 -40.67
C ARG A 934 -4.52 6.59 -41.40
N ARG A 935 -4.98 7.57 -42.18
CA ARG A 935 -4.13 8.58 -42.83
C ARG A 935 -4.59 10.00 -42.49
N LEU A 936 -3.62 10.90 -42.36
CA LEU A 936 -3.82 12.33 -42.10
C LEU A 936 -3.66 13.12 -43.40
N LYS A 937 -4.36 14.24 -43.54
CA LYS A 937 -4.27 15.13 -44.71
C LYS A 937 -2.83 15.50 -45.03
N LYS A 938 -2.08 15.91 -44.00
CA LYS A 938 -0.64 16.27 -44.14
C LYS A 938 0.24 15.13 -44.69
N ASN A 939 -0.18 13.87 -44.52
CA ASN A 939 0.61 12.72 -44.95
C ASN A 939 0.37 12.38 -46.44
N VAL A 940 -0.76 12.81 -47.02
CA VAL A 940 -1.23 12.33 -48.34
C VAL A 940 -1.60 13.43 -49.32
N LEU A 941 -1.95 14.61 -48.82
CA LEU A 941 -2.14 15.83 -49.60
C LEU A 941 -0.82 16.59 -49.53
N LYS A 942 0.03 16.38 -50.54
CA LYS A 942 1.11 17.31 -50.87
C LYS A 942 0.45 18.37 -51.75
N ASP A 943 0.35 19.58 -51.22
CA ASP A 943 -0.31 20.79 -51.75
C ASP A 943 -1.77 21.00 -51.31
#